data_AF-A0A139DPB8-F1
#
_entry.id   AF-A0A139DPB8-F1
#
_cell.length_a   1.000
_cell.length_b   1.000
_cell.length_c   1.000
_cell.angle_alpha   90.00
_cell.angle_beta   90.00
_cell.angle_gamma   90.00
#
_symmetry.space_group_name_H-M   'P 1'
#
loop_
_entity.id
_entity.type
_entity.pdbx_description
1 polymer ?
#
loop_
_entity_poly.entity_id
_entity_poly.type
_entity_poly.pdbx_seq_one_letter_code
_entity_poly.pdbx_strand_id
1 'polypeptide(L)'
;MSNQIFANNVRAELAGAITESDQIIQVTGEANTPALSSGEYFLATLQSTADSNHIEIVKVTGTTSGQWSIERAQEGTTALPHASATPIEARLTAGTLDTIKALAGAKVPEAPANGKQYARQDSAWSEVQTSSVLSQTLTAPAEVYDAGNYTIQVSATSLLSGGSIASFVVTWWDNTTETVTATAGEATLSKAVDIPAGGSVSATVYAVDNLGNRSATEAVSADVVANNPPQGPITISAPTQTGKNSTFQVSFTGATDADGHNVVYRIFDDGGFVFATTDGIQDGELVDVTAPDVVSDTDYTFEVVAEDQYGAESAAYSATVTVLAAQVIGVALRATGGPGGTWDHIDEAGNTITTPSTSYFNGHPVWGGISDVVVDGQDMVEIPKFYWKRGTAGGDPAWWISDQPLTGFSVMPAFVLDGVEVDSFQVGKYQASESGGKMQSVPGVLPWVNMTIGTAISNAEARNVSGVAGFRLWHYDMWLAIQWLYLTENASMDSQTVTGQGRVNQSSAANVDASDVAQATYRGMVGLWGNVRQWMDGVRTLSGTIERRNYNGAWASTGESVPNGGSTQYPITFRATGDESWIANTFSTSNDNTATLPDQRYWLDVGEYYPNVGGLWSSGATAGLWCVTCNGDSSDAYTIIGARLARVS
;
A
#
# COMPACT_ATOMS: atom_id res chain seq x y z
N MET A 1 -13.55 -72.51 67.33
CA MET A 1 -14.56 -71.89 68.21
C MET A 1 -15.81 -72.75 68.10
N SER A 2 -16.43 -73.12 69.21
CA SER A 2 -17.68 -73.90 69.17
C SER A 2 -18.81 -73.01 68.66
N ASN A 3 -19.51 -73.42 67.62
CA ASN A 3 -20.58 -72.64 67.01
C ASN A 3 -21.94 -73.10 67.52
N GLN A 4 -22.71 -72.19 68.11
CA GLN A 4 -24.08 -72.46 68.49
C GLN A 4 -24.99 -72.39 67.26
N ILE A 5 -25.78 -73.45 67.04
CA ILE A 5 -26.77 -73.55 65.98
C ILE A 5 -28.13 -73.13 66.53
N PHE A 6 -28.80 -72.24 65.82
CA PHE A 6 -30.15 -71.80 66.12
C PHE A 6 -31.13 -72.50 65.18
N ALA A 7 -32.01 -73.31 65.75
CA ALA A 7 -33.08 -74.00 65.03
C ALA A 7 -34.42 -73.70 65.69
N ASN A 8 -35.45 -73.47 64.88
CA ASN A 8 -36.77 -73.13 65.36
C ASN A 8 -37.51 -74.38 65.85
N ASN A 9 -38.20 -74.26 66.98
CA ASN A 9 -39.17 -75.25 67.47
C ASN A 9 -38.60 -76.67 67.64
N VAL A 10 -37.34 -76.78 68.08
CA VAL A 10 -36.74 -78.08 68.45
C VAL A 10 -37.39 -78.57 69.73
N ARG A 11 -37.96 -79.78 69.69
CA ARG A 11 -38.57 -80.41 70.87
C ARG A 11 -38.44 -81.93 70.81
N ALA A 12 -38.34 -82.55 71.97
CA ALA A 12 -38.48 -83.98 72.19
C ALA A 12 -38.93 -84.25 73.63
N GLU A 13 -39.15 -85.51 73.98
CA GLU A 13 -39.40 -85.97 75.34
C GLU A 13 -38.41 -87.06 75.72
N LEU A 14 -38.01 -87.14 76.99
CA LEU A 14 -37.17 -88.24 77.47
C LEU A 14 -37.90 -89.59 77.34
N ALA A 15 -37.32 -90.54 76.61
CA ALA A 15 -37.88 -91.88 76.48
C ALA A 15 -37.76 -92.72 77.76
N GLY A 16 -36.85 -92.34 78.67
CA GLY A 16 -36.64 -92.97 79.97
C GLY A 16 -36.16 -91.95 81.01
N ALA A 17 -36.24 -92.30 82.30
CA ALA A 17 -35.69 -91.45 83.36
C ALA A 17 -34.16 -91.39 83.26
N ILE A 18 -33.59 -90.22 83.58
CA ILE A 18 -32.15 -89.96 83.56
C ILE A 18 -31.68 -89.48 84.94
N THR A 19 -30.42 -89.76 85.25
CA THR A 19 -29.71 -89.33 86.45
C THR A 19 -28.87 -88.07 86.17
N GLU A 20 -28.28 -87.48 87.20
CA GLU A 20 -27.44 -86.27 87.10
C GLU A 20 -26.14 -86.50 86.31
N SER A 21 -25.69 -87.76 86.17
CA SER A 21 -24.45 -88.13 85.47
C SER A 21 -24.62 -88.50 84.00
N ASP A 22 -25.85 -88.66 83.51
CA ASP A 22 -26.07 -89.12 82.14
C ASP A 22 -25.70 -88.05 81.11
N GLN A 23 -24.82 -88.43 80.17
CA GLN A 23 -24.35 -87.60 79.05
C GLN A 23 -24.92 -88.04 77.71
N ILE A 24 -25.71 -89.11 77.70
CA ILE A 24 -26.45 -89.60 76.54
C ILE A 24 -27.88 -89.81 77.00
N ILE A 25 -28.83 -89.18 76.33
CA ILE A 25 -30.25 -89.31 76.62
C ILE A 25 -30.97 -89.98 75.47
N GLN A 26 -31.92 -90.85 75.80
CA GLN A 26 -32.84 -91.42 74.83
C GLN A 26 -34.06 -90.51 74.76
N VAL A 27 -34.45 -90.13 73.56
CA VAL A 27 -35.55 -89.20 73.31
C VAL A 27 -36.58 -89.81 72.37
N THR A 28 -37.82 -89.36 72.50
CA THR A 28 -38.93 -89.70 71.62
C THR A 28 -39.69 -88.45 71.21
N GLY A 29 -40.51 -88.55 70.17
CA GLY A 29 -41.30 -87.41 69.67
C GLY A 29 -40.47 -86.26 69.12
N GLU A 30 -39.24 -86.53 68.66
CA GLU A 30 -38.32 -85.53 68.11
C GLU A 30 -38.95 -84.73 66.96
N ALA A 31 -38.84 -83.40 67.03
CA ALA A 31 -39.22 -82.50 65.95
C ALA A 31 -38.18 -81.39 65.78
N ASN A 32 -37.87 -81.08 64.51
CA ASN A 32 -36.94 -80.02 64.09
C ASN A 32 -35.52 -80.12 64.66
N THR A 33 -35.09 -81.30 65.13
CA THR A 33 -33.73 -81.54 65.61
C THR A 33 -32.70 -81.18 64.52
N PRO A 34 -31.80 -80.21 64.73
CA PRO A 34 -30.80 -79.85 63.73
C PRO A 34 -29.73 -80.94 63.64
N ALA A 35 -29.23 -81.20 62.43
CA ALA A 35 -28.02 -81.99 62.25
C ALA A 35 -26.80 -81.19 62.74
N LEU A 36 -25.92 -81.82 63.53
CA LEU A 36 -24.74 -81.17 64.09
C LEU A 36 -23.45 -81.74 63.51
N SER A 37 -22.56 -80.86 63.07
CA SER A 37 -21.19 -81.16 62.66
C SER A 37 -20.22 -81.04 63.84
N SER A 38 -18.95 -81.43 63.62
CA SER A 38 -17.91 -81.33 64.66
C SER A 38 -17.75 -79.89 65.18
N GLY A 39 -17.93 -79.68 66.48
CA GLY A 39 -17.83 -78.38 67.13
C GLY A 39 -19.11 -77.53 67.11
N GLU A 40 -20.20 -78.03 66.50
CA GLU A 40 -21.52 -77.42 66.55
C GLU A 40 -22.33 -77.95 67.72
N TYR A 41 -23.18 -77.11 68.29
CA TYR A 41 -24.08 -77.49 69.37
C TYR A 41 -25.35 -76.65 69.33
N PHE A 42 -26.41 -77.11 69.98
CA PHE A 42 -27.51 -76.22 70.39
C PHE A 42 -27.78 -76.38 71.88
N LEU A 43 -28.33 -75.33 72.49
CA LEU A 43 -28.76 -75.38 73.88
C LEU A 43 -30.22 -75.82 73.93
N ALA A 44 -30.50 -76.74 74.83
CA ALA A 44 -31.84 -77.24 75.10
C ALA A 44 -32.14 -77.18 76.59
N THR A 45 -33.41 -77.16 76.94
CA THR A 45 -33.88 -77.05 78.32
C THR A 45 -34.76 -78.23 78.66
N LEU A 46 -34.34 -78.99 79.65
CA LEU A 46 -35.15 -80.00 80.33
C LEU A 46 -35.97 -79.31 81.42
N GLN A 47 -37.29 -79.46 81.40
CA GLN A 47 -38.15 -78.89 82.42
C GLN A 47 -39.20 -79.90 82.87
N SER A 48 -39.22 -80.19 84.17
CA SER A 48 -40.27 -81.02 84.75
C SER A 48 -41.64 -80.37 84.57
N THR A 49 -42.63 -81.14 84.10
CA THR A 49 -44.03 -80.68 84.04
C THR A 49 -44.70 -80.65 85.41
N ALA A 50 -44.10 -81.28 86.42
CA ALA A 50 -44.60 -81.34 87.79
C ALA A 50 -44.03 -80.23 88.69
N ASP A 51 -42.85 -79.69 88.37
CA ASP A 51 -42.22 -78.59 89.11
C ASP A 51 -41.52 -77.63 88.15
N SER A 52 -42.08 -76.41 88.00
CA SER A 52 -41.55 -75.40 87.10
C SER A 52 -40.15 -74.91 87.47
N ASN A 53 -39.72 -75.11 88.72
CA ASN A 53 -38.38 -74.74 89.20
C ASN A 53 -37.35 -75.86 88.97
N HIS A 54 -37.80 -77.07 88.60
CA HIS A 54 -36.93 -78.17 88.23
C HIS A 54 -36.58 -78.05 86.74
N ILE A 55 -35.61 -77.19 86.46
CA ILE A 55 -35.18 -76.81 85.11
C ILE A 55 -33.68 -76.97 84.97
N GLU A 56 -33.26 -77.52 83.84
CA GLU A 56 -31.84 -77.68 83.51
C GLU A 56 -31.60 -77.27 82.05
N ILE A 57 -30.56 -76.47 81.83
CA ILE A 57 -30.08 -76.18 80.48
C ILE A 57 -28.96 -77.16 80.18
N VAL A 58 -29.09 -77.85 79.06
CA VAL A 58 -28.10 -78.80 78.55
C VAL A 58 -27.62 -78.34 77.19
N LYS A 59 -26.39 -78.70 76.87
CA LYS A 59 -25.79 -78.44 75.57
C LYS A 59 -25.78 -79.73 74.78
N VAL A 60 -26.59 -79.78 73.73
CA VAL A 60 -26.68 -80.92 72.84
C VAL A 60 -25.55 -80.81 71.82
N THR A 61 -24.62 -81.75 71.88
CA THR A 61 -23.39 -81.78 71.07
C THR A 61 -23.42 -82.85 69.99
N GLY A 62 -24.44 -83.72 70.00
CA GLY A 62 -24.67 -84.70 68.94
C GLY A 62 -26.10 -85.21 68.97
N THR A 63 -26.66 -85.46 67.78
CA THR A 63 -28.02 -85.95 67.61
C THR A 63 -28.04 -87.09 66.60
N THR A 64 -28.48 -88.26 67.03
CA THR A 64 -28.86 -89.39 66.17
C THR A 64 -30.32 -89.71 66.47
N SER A 65 -31.07 -90.24 65.50
CA SER A 65 -32.49 -90.56 65.69
C SER A 65 -32.73 -91.38 66.97
N GLY A 66 -33.49 -90.83 67.92
CA GLY A 66 -33.85 -91.43 69.21
C GLY A 66 -32.83 -91.22 70.33
N GLN A 67 -31.68 -90.60 70.06
CA GLN A 67 -30.58 -90.46 71.04
C GLN A 67 -29.78 -89.17 70.86
N TRP A 68 -29.67 -88.37 71.93
CA TRP A 68 -28.87 -87.14 71.94
C TRP A 68 -27.69 -87.25 72.92
N SER A 69 -26.53 -86.77 72.50
CA SER A 69 -25.36 -86.57 73.35
C SER A 69 -25.40 -85.17 73.95
N ILE A 70 -25.27 -85.06 75.27
CA ILE A 70 -25.46 -83.81 76.01
C ILE A 70 -24.33 -83.54 77.01
N GLU A 71 -24.02 -82.26 77.17
CA GLU A 71 -23.27 -81.73 78.31
C GLU A 71 -24.30 -81.10 79.27
N ARG A 72 -24.28 -81.55 80.53
CA ARG A 72 -25.24 -81.17 81.58
C ARG A 72 -24.91 -79.81 82.20
N ALA A 73 -25.82 -79.27 83.03
CA ALA A 73 -25.55 -78.13 83.92
C ALA A 73 -24.97 -76.87 83.22
N GLN A 74 -25.55 -76.47 82.10
CA GLN A 74 -25.11 -75.30 81.35
C GLN A 74 -25.69 -74.01 81.92
N GLU A 75 -25.01 -72.89 81.64
CA GLU A 75 -25.43 -71.55 82.03
C GLU A 75 -25.76 -71.38 83.53
N GLY A 76 -25.02 -72.10 84.39
CA GLY A 76 -25.19 -72.03 85.85
C GLY A 76 -26.39 -72.82 86.39
N THR A 77 -27.10 -73.58 85.55
CA THR A 77 -28.06 -74.59 86.01
C THR A 77 -27.33 -75.78 86.67
N THR A 78 -28.03 -76.54 87.52
CA THR A 78 -27.48 -77.75 88.16
C THR A 78 -27.97 -78.99 87.43
N ALA A 79 -27.15 -80.04 87.33
CA ALA A 79 -27.59 -81.31 86.76
C ALA A 79 -28.58 -82.00 87.70
N LEU A 80 -29.77 -82.35 87.19
CA LEU A 80 -30.85 -82.92 88.00
C LEU A 80 -31.35 -84.26 87.43
N PRO A 81 -31.90 -85.17 88.24
CA PRO A 81 -32.54 -86.37 87.72
C PRO A 81 -33.91 -86.00 87.14
N HIS A 82 -34.17 -86.39 85.88
CA HIS A 82 -35.44 -86.12 85.21
C HIS A 82 -36.20 -87.43 84.95
N ALA A 83 -37.51 -87.42 85.17
CA ALA A 83 -38.35 -88.58 84.90
C ALA A 83 -38.54 -88.81 83.39
N SER A 84 -38.96 -90.02 83.00
CA SER A 84 -39.41 -90.27 81.62
C SER A 84 -40.56 -89.33 81.25
N ALA A 85 -40.68 -89.03 79.96
CA ALA A 85 -41.61 -88.07 79.36
C ALA A 85 -41.35 -86.59 79.76
N THR A 86 -40.20 -86.28 80.39
CA THR A 86 -39.81 -84.88 80.61
C THR A 86 -39.52 -84.21 79.25
N PRO A 87 -40.14 -83.06 78.93
CA PRO A 87 -39.86 -82.32 77.71
C PRO A 87 -38.43 -81.76 77.70
N ILE A 88 -37.79 -81.85 76.53
CA ILE A 88 -36.52 -81.18 76.21
C ILE A 88 -36.71 -80.32 74.95
N GLU A 89 -36.49 -79.02 75.08
CA GLU A 89 -36.77 -78.05 74.01
C GLU A 89 -35.63 -77.06 73.81
N ALA A 90 -35.31 -76.68 72.58
CA ALA A 90 -34.39 -75.57 72.36
C ALA A 90 -35.08 -74.25 72.71
N ARG A 91 -34.58 -73.57 73.74
CA ARG A 91 -35.07 -72.27 74.20
C ARG A 91 -33.96 -71.24 74.09
N LEU A 92 -34.33 -69.98 73.84
CA LEU A 92 -33.39 -68.88 73.86
C LEU A 92 -32.90 -68.65 75.29
N THR A 93 -31.59 -68.65 75.49
CA THR A 93 -30.97 -68.55 76.82
C THR A 93 -30.31 -67.20 77.05
N ALA A 94 -30.02 -66.86 78.31
CA ALA A 94 -29.35 -65.60 78.65
C ALA A 94 -27.93 -65.55 78.08
N GLY A 95 -27.17 -66.66 78.16
CA GLY A 95 -25.83 -66.75 77.59
C GLY A 95 -25.82 -66.54 76.07
N THR A 96 -26.85 -67.03 75.38
CA THR A 96 -27.05 -66.76 73.94
C THR A 96 -27.21 -65.26 73.67
N LEU A 97 -28.08 -64.57 74.41
CA LEU A 97 -28.36 -63.14 74.23
C LEU A 97 -27.15 -62.25 74.55
N ASP A 98 -26.36 -62.59 75.56
CA ASP A 98 -25.15 -61.85 75.91
C ASP A 98 -24.08 -61.94 74.82
N THR A 99 -23.98 -63.09 74.14
CA THR A 99 -23.06 -63.28 73.00
C THR A 99 -23.47 -62.39 71.82
N ILE A 100 -24.77 -62.31 71.52
CA ILE A 100 -25.31 -61.42 70.47
C ILE A 100 -25.07 -59.94 70.83
N LYS A 101 -25.27 -59.57 72.09
CA LYS A 101 -25.03 -58.20 72.59
C LYS A 101 -23.57 -57.76 72.45
N ALA A 102 -22.62 -58.66 72.72
CA ALA A 102 -21.20 -58.36 72.55
C ALA A 102 -20.82 -58.07 71.09
N LEU A 103 -21.43 -58.78 70.13
CA LEU A 103 -21.22 -58.56 68.70
C LEU A 103 -21.87 -57.26 68.19
N ALA A 104 -23.03 -56.87 68.74
CA ALA A 104 -23.72 -55.63 68.38
C ALA A 104 -23.09 -54.35 68.97
N GLY A 105 -22.23 -54.47 69.99
CA GLY A 105 -21.64 -53.35 70.73
C GLY A 105 -20.33 -52.77 70.16
N ALA A 106 -19.78 -53.31 69.08
CA ALA A 106 -18.56 -52.80 68.46
C ALA A 106 -18.84 -51.49 67.68
N LYS A 107 -18.60 -50.33 68.31
CA LYS A 107 -18.77 -49.01 67.68
C LYS A 107 -17.72 -48.73 66.59
N VAL A 108 -18.14 -48.09 65.51
CA VAL A 108 -17.28 -47.55 64.45
C VAL A 108 -16.67 -46.20 64.93
N PRO A 109 -15.37 -45.90 64.71
CA PRO A 109 -14.75 -44.65 65.18
C PRO A 109 -15.18 -43.40 64.40
N GLU A 110 -15.28 -42.27 65.10
CA GLU A 110 -15.67 -40.93 64.59
C GLU A 110 -14.67 -40.31 63.59
N ALA A 111 -15.12 -39.34 62.80
CA ALA A 111 -14.30 -38.59 61.84
C ALA A 111 -13.37 -37.56 62.54
N PRO A 112 -12.26 -37.13 61.89
CA PRO A 112 -11.38 -36.09 62.44
C PRO A 112 -12.11 -34.77 62.72
N ALA A 113 -11.99 -34.24 63.94
CA ALA A 113 -12.67 -33.01 64.38
C ALA A 113 -11.88 -31.74 64.03
N ASN A 114 -11.67 -31.48 62.74
CA ASN A 114 -10.91 -30.32 62.24
C ASN A 114 -11.76 -29.35 61.40
N GLY A 115 -13.10 -29.47 61.46
CA GLY A 115 -14.03 -28.58 60.77
C GLY A 115 -14.21 -28.86 59.28
N LYS A 116 -13.62 -29.93 58.74
CA LYS A 116 -13.78 -30.36 57.34
C LYS A 116 -14.77 -31.51 57.22
N GLN A 117 -15.33 -31.68 56.01
CA GLN A 117 -16.23 -32.80 55.72
C GLN A 117 -15.42 -34.02 55.28
N TYR A 118 -15.81 -35.21 55.72
CA TYR A 118 -15.15 -36.49 55.39
C TYR A 118 -16.16 -37.53 54.94
N ALA A 119 -15.80 -38.33 53.93
CA ALA A 119 -16.53 -39.53 53.51
C ALA A 119 -15.74 -40.78 53.93
N ARG A 120 -16.44 -41.87 54.26
CA ARG A 120 -15.82 -43.13 54.66
C ARG A 120 -15.74 -44.11 53.50
N GLN A 121 -14.54 -44.56 53.16
CA GLN A 121 -14.26 -45.58 52.14
C GLN A 121 -13.25 -46.58 52.69
N ASP A 122 -13.47 -47.88 52.47
CA ASP A 122 -12.56 -48.97 52.88
C ASP A 122 -12.07 -48.88 54.34
N SER A 123 -12.98 -48.53 55.25
CA SER A 123 -12.70 -48.34 56.68
C SER A 123 -11.78 -47.17 57.03
N ALA A 124 -11.43 -46.29 56.09
CA ALA A 124 -10.68 -45.06 56.29
C ALA A 124 -11.54 -43.80 56.03
N TRP A 125 -11.18 -42.68 56.66
CA TRP A 125 -11.78 -41.37 56.41
C TRP A 125 -11.01 -40.64 55.30
N SER A 126 -11.73 -40.12 54.30
CA SER A 126 -11.17 -39.30 53.21
C SER A 126 -11.84 -37.92 53.19
N GLU A 127 -11.04 -36.83 53.09
CA GLU A 127 -11.53 -35.45 53.10
C GLU A 127 -12.34 -35.16 51.83
N VAL A 128 -13.54 -34.60 51.99
CA VAL A 128 -14.41 -34.19 50.89
C VAL A 128 -14.15 -32.72 50.59
N GLN A 129 -13.56 -32.42 49.44
CA GLN A 129 -13.47 -31.05 48.94
C GLN A 129 -14.82 -30.67 48.31
N THR A 130 -15.49 -29.68 48.89
CA THR A 130 -16.74 -29.12 48.35
C THR A 130 -16.44 -27.82 47.60
N SER A 131 -16.99 -27.71 46.39
CA SER A 131 -16.81 -26.63 45.42
C SER A 131 -17.13 -25.23 45.96
N SER A 132 -16.38 -24.20 45.52
CA SER A 132 -16.80 -22.80 45.62
C SER A 132 -16.35 -21.97 44.39
N VAL A 133 -17.32 -21.80 43.49
CA VAL A 133 -17.58 -20.78 42.45
C VAL A 133 -16.43 -19.82 42.04
N LEU A 134 -16.10 -19.81 40.73
CA LEU A 134 -15.30 -18.79 40.05
C LEU A 134 -16.14 -17.51 39.83
N SER A 135 -15.55 -16.31 39.92
CA SER A 135 -16.19 -15.07 39.42
C SER A 135 -15.81 -14.88 37.96
N GLN A 136 -16.78 -14.82 37.05
CA GLN A 136 -16.59 -14.55 35.63
C GLN A 136 -17.18 -13.18 35.26
N THR A 137 -16.65 -12.54 34.23
CA THR A 137 -17.26 -11.38 33.59
C THR A 137 -17.05 -11.48 32.09
N LEU A 138 -18.14 -11.36 31.35
CA LEU A 138 -18.17 -11.42 29.90
C LEU A 138 -18.67 -10.09 29.33
N THR A 139 -17.90 -9.49 28.41
CA THR A 139 -18.26 -8.23 27.73
C THR A 139 -18.19 -8.43 26.23
N ALA A 140 -19.17 -7.90 25.52
CA ALA A 140 -19.28 -7.97 24.06
C ALA A 140 -19.96 -6.71 23.52
N PRO A 141 -19.74 -6.36 22.24
CA PRO A 141 -20.54 -5.31 21.60
C PRO A 141 -22.00 -5.74 21.48
N ALA A 142 -22.92 -4.77 21.47
CA ALA A 142 -24.36 -5.03 21.30
C ALA A 142 -24.74 -5.30 19.84
N GLU A 143 -23.93 -4.84 18.88
CA GLU A 143 -24.14 -4.99 17.45
C GLU A 143 -22.83 -5.45 16.78
N VAL A 144 -22.94 -6.19 15.68
CA VAL A 144 -21.82 -6.62 14.85
C VAL A 144 -22.23 -6.65 13.37
N TYR A 145 -21.32 -6.34 12.46
CA TYR A 145 -21.61 -6.39 11.02
C TYR A 145 -21.64 -7.83 10.49
N ASP A 146 -22.47 -8.07 9.47
CA ASP A 146 -22.62 -9.36 8.79
C ASP A 146 -21.38 -9.82 8.00
N ALA A 147 -20.43 -8.92 7.74
CA ALA A 147 -19.09 -9.22 7.22
C ALA A 147 -17.97 -9.09 8.30
N GLY A 148 -18.36 -8.83 9.56
CA GLY A 148 -17.45 -8.55 10.65
C GLY A 148 -17.01 -9.78 11.46
N ASN A 149 -16.35 -9.51 12.59
CA ASN A 149 -16.03 -10.52 13.59
C ASN A 149 -16.73 -10.18 14.91
N TYR A 150 -17.41 -11.16 15.52
CA TYR A 150 -17.94 -11.00 16.87
C TYR A 150 -16.85 -11.28 17.90
N THR A 151 -16.29 -10.20 18.46
CA THR A 151 -15.24 -10.26 19.46
C THR A 151 -15.81 -10.10 20.87
N ILE A 152 -15.49 -11.03 21.76
CA ILE A 152 -15.88 -11.03 23.17
C ILE A 152 -14.63 -10.96 24.05
N GLN A 153 -14.74 -10.23 25.16
CA GLN A 153 -13.73 -10.17 26.21
C GLN A 153 -14.24 -10.93 27.42
N VAL A 154 -13.46 -11.90 27.89
CA VAL A 154 -13.78 -12.66 29.10
C VAL A 154 -12.68 -12.52 30.13
N SER A 155 -13.08 -12.32 31.37
CA SER A 155 -12.19 -12.38 32.53
C SER A 155 -12.79 -13.29 33.59
N ALA A 156 -11.93 -13.98 34.35
CA ALA A 156 -12.35 -14.74 35.50
C ALA A 156 -11.27 -14.77 36.58
N THR A 157 -11.69 -14.90 37.83
CA THR A 157 -10.79 -15.05 38.98
C THR A 157 -11.09 -16.36 39.69
N SER A 158 -10.03 -17.15 39.95
CA SER A 158 -10.15 -18.31 40.83
C SER A 158 -10.25 -17.84 42.28
N LEU A 159 -11.30 -18.25 42.98
CA LEU A 159 -11.46 -17.99 44.42
C LEU A 159 -10.69 -19.02 45.28
N LEU A 160 -10.00 -19.96 44.66
CA LEU A 160 -9.10 -20.88 45.35
C LEU A 160 -7.81 -20.15 45.73
N SER A 161 -7.38 -20.32 46.97
CA SER A 161 -6.09 -19.82 47.44
C SER A 161 -4.95 -20.41 46.60
N GLY A 162 -4.31 -19.59 45.77
CA GLY A 162 -3.25 -20.00 44.84
C GLY A 162 -3.74 -20.62 43.52
N GLY A 163 -5.05 -20.58 43.26
CA GLY A 163 -5.64 -21.02 41.99
C GLY A 163 -5.43 -19.99 40.87
N SER A 164 -5.45 -20.47 39.62
CA SER A 164 -5.42 -19.61 38.42
C SER A 164 -6.39 -20.16 37.39
N ILE A 165 -6.91 -19.29 36.52
CA ILE A 165 -7.72 -19.73 35.39
C ILE A 165 -6.79 -20.34 34.34
N ALA A 166 -7.07 -21.56 33.91
CA ALA A 166 -6.31 -22.27 32.90
C ALA A 166 -6.84 -21.96 31.49
N SER A 167 -8.16 -21.96 31.33
CA SER A 167 -8.79 -21.73 30.02
C SER A 167 -10.22 -21.22 30.12
N PHE A 168 -10.71 -20.73 28.98
CA PHE A 168 -12.12 -20.46 28.73
C PHE A 168 -12.61 -21.41 27.65
N VAL A 169 -13.77 -22.03 27.86
CA VAL A 169 -14.45 -22.82 26.85
C VAL A 169 -15.61 -21.97 26.34
N VAL A 170 -15.60 -21.65 25.05
CA VAL A 170 -16.68 -20.91 24.38
C VAL A 170 -17.41 -21.84 23.43
N THR A 171 -18.73 -21.75 23.44
CA THR A 171 -19.61 -22.30 22.41
C THR A 171 -20.28 -21.16 21.67
N TRP A 172 -20.07 -21.10 20.36
CA TRP A 172 -20.58 -20.07 19.46
C TRP A 172 -22.00 -20.39 18.97
N TRP A 173 -22.63 -19.44 18.29
CA TRP A 173 -24.01 -19.53 17.77
C TRP A 173 -24.26 -20.69 16.79
N ASP A 174 -23.22 -21.17 16.11
CA ASP A 174 -23.26 -22.35 15.23
C ASP A 174 -23.03 -23.67 15.96
N ASN A 175 -22.99 -23.65 17.30
CA ASN A 175 -22.68 -24.77 18.19
C ASN A 175 -21.25 -25.31 18.11
N THR A 176 -20.34 -24.64 17.38
CA THR A 176 -18.92 -24.98 17.49
C THR A 176 -18.38 -24.54 18.84
N THR A 177 -17.47 -25.33 19.38
CA THR A 177 -16.85 -25.08 20.69
C THR A 177 -15.34 -25.04 20.53
N GLU A 178 -14.71 -24.06 21.17
CA GLU A 178 -13.26 -23.97 21.25
C GLU A 178 -12.82 -23.69 22.68
N THR A 179 -11.55 -23.98 22.97
CA THR A 179 -10.94 -23.74 24.28
C THR A 179 -9.74 -22.83 24.10
N VAL A 180 -9.76 -21.68 24.78
CA VAL A 180 -8.71 -20.67 24.71
C VAL A 180 -8.00 -20.60 26.05
N THR A 181 -6.67 -20.67 26.03
CA THR A 181 -5.84 -20.54 27.24
C THR A 181 -5.99 -19.14 27.83
N ALA A 182 -6.21 -19.06 29.15
CA ALA A 182 -6.30 -17.79 29.84
C ALA A 182 -4.91 -17.19 30.06
N THR A 183 -4.76 -15.89 29.83
CA THR A 183 -3.55 -15.13 30.16
C THR A 183 -3.91 -14.16 31.29
N ALA A 184 -3.29 -14.34 32.47
CA ALA A 184 -3.61 -13.55 33.67
C ALA A 184 -5.10 -13.54 34.07
N GLY A 185 -5.83 -14.61 33.73
CA GLY A 185 -7.27 -14.70 34.02
C GLY A 185 -8.16 -14.05 32.96
N GLU A 186 -7.62 -13.64 31.81
CA GLU A 186 -8.34 -12.97 30.73
C GLU A 186 -8.12 -13.66 29.37
N ALA A 187 -9.06 -13.44 28.44
CA ALA A 187 -8.92 -13.80 27.03
C ALA A 187 -9.81 -12.91 26.13
N THR A 188 -9.32 -12.65 24.93
CA THR A 188 -10.12 -12.12 23.81
C THR A 188 -10.44 -13.27 22.86
N LEU A 189 -11.71 -13.49 22.57
CA LEU A 189 -12.17 -14.52 21.63
C LEU A 189 -12.90 -13.84 20.49
N SER A 190 -12.72 -14.32 19.26
CA SER A 190 -13.29 -13.67 18.09
C SER A 190 -13.65 -14.70 17.03
N LYS A 191 -14.80 -14.52 16.39
CA LYS A 191 -15.26 -15.39 15.32
C LYS A 191 -15.94 -14.60 14.20
N ALA A 192 -15.66 -14.96 12.95
CA ALA A 192 -16.28 -14.36 11.78
C ALA A 192 -17.78 -14.61 11.77
N VAL A 193 -18.56 -13.56 11.51
CA VAL A 193 -20.02 -13.62 11.43
C VAL A 193 -20.42 -14.25 10.09
N ASP A 194 -21.28 -15.25 10.12
CA ASP A 194 -21.82 -15.96 8.95
C ASP A 194 -23.36 -15.86 8.88
N ILE A 195 -23.95 -15.03 9.75
CA ILE A 195 -25.38 -14.79 9.83
C ILE A 195 -25.69 -13.48 9.08
N PRO A 196 -26.74 -13.42 8.25
CA PRO A 196 -27.13 -12.19 7.55
C PRO A 196 -27.67 -11.13 8.52
N ALA A 197 -27.62 -9.87 8.10
CA ALA A 197 -28.20 -8.74 8.81
C ALA A 197 -29.67 -8.98 9.23
N GLY A 198 -30.02 -8.53 10.43
CA GLY A 198 -31.31 -8.79 11.10
C GLY A 198 -31.36 -10.11 11.88
N GLY A 199 -30.30 -10.94 11.82
CA GLY A 199 -30.08 -12.06 12.71
C GLY A 199 -29.40 -11.66 14.03
N SER A 200 -29.02 -12.65 14.83
CA SER A 200 -28.28 -12.44 16.07
C SER A 200 -27.18 -13.49 16.23
N VAL A 201 -26.00 -13.08 16.69
CA VAL A 201 -24.93 -13.99 17.10
C VAL A 201 -24.87 -14.08 18.62
N SER A 202 -24.34 -15.18 19.13
CA SER A 202 -24.22 -15.42 20.57
C SER A 202 -23.00 -16.25 20.91
N ALA A 203 -22.42 -16.01 22.09
CA ALA A 203 -21.38 -16.83 22.68
C ALA A 203 -21.79 -17.23 24.10
N THR A 204 -21.62 -18.50 24.42
CA THR A 204 -21.74 -19.01 25.80
C THR A 204 -20.37 -19.44 26.29
N VAL A 205 -19.95 -18.96 27.45
CA VAL A 205 -18.58 -19.15 27.95
C VAL A 205 -18.62 -19.67 29.39
N TYR A 206 -17.74 -20.63 29.71
CA TYR A 206 -17.38 -20.93 31.09
C TYR A 206 -15.86 -21.00 31.25
N ALA A 207 -15.35 -20.54 32.39
CA ALA A 207 -13.95 -20.62 32.77
C ALA A 207 -13.64 -21.98 33.38
N VAL A 208 -12.40 -22.45 33.18
CA VAL A 208 -11.84 -23.66 33.79
C VAL A 208 -10.57 -23.28 34.53
N ASP A 209 -10.47 -23.60 35.81
CA ASP A 209 -9.25 -23.37 36.58
C ASP A 209 -8.18 -24.45 36.36
N ASN A 210 -7.00 -24.24 36.93
CA ASN A 210 -5.87 -25.17 36.85
C ASN A 210 -6.10 -26.53 37.55
N LEU A 211 -7.25 -26.74 38.18
CA LEU A 211 -7.67 -27.99 38.81
C LEU A 211 -8.90 -28.62 38.14
N GLY A 212 -9.40 -28.00 37.05
CA GLY A 212 -10.53 -28.50 36.27
C GLY A 212 -11.91 -28.05 36.76
N ASN A 213 -11.99 -27.16 37.77
CA ASN A 213 -13.27 -26.62 38.21
C ASN A 213 -13.82 -25.62 37.20
N ARG A 214 -15.15 -25.57 37.07
CA ARG A 214 -15.84 -24.73 36.09
C ARG A 214 -16.61 -23.58 36.74
N SER A 215 -16.66 -22.44 36.07
CA SER A 215 -17.58 -21.35 36.43
C SER A 215 -19.02 -21.72 36.06
N ALA A 216 -19.98 -20.87 36.47
CA ALA A 216 -21.26 -20.83 35.78
C ALA A 216 -21.03 -20.45 34.30
N THR A 217 -21.95 -20.88 33.43
CA THR A 217 -21.94 -20.46 32.03
C THR A 217 -22.59 -19.08 31.91
N GLU A 218 -21.87 -18.13 31.32
CA GLU A 218 -22.40 -16.82 30.94
C GLU A 218 -22.66 -16.76 29.44
N ALA A 219 -23.61 -15.91 29.02
CA ALA A 219 -23.98 -15.75 27.62
C ALA A 219 -24.01 -14.27 27.25
N VAL A 220 -23.51 -13.95 26.06
CA VAL A 220 -23.62 -12.63 25.43
C VAL A 220 -24.10 -12.79 24.00
N SER A 221 -24.82 -11.80 23.51
CA SER A 221 -25.32 -11.76 22.14
C SER A 221 -25.15 -10.37 21.54
N ALA A 222 -25.06 -10.33 20.21
CA ALA A 222 -25.12 -9.11 19.43
C ALA A 222 -26.12 -9.28 18.29
N ASP A 223 -26.81 -8.19 17.97
CA ASP A 223 -27.62 -8.10 16.76
C ASP A 223 -26.70 -7.94 15.55
N VAL A 224 -27.01 -8.63 14.45
CA VAL A 224 -26.24 -8.52 13.22
C VAL A 224 -26.81 -7.37 12.39
N VAL A 225 -25.98 -6.36 12.12
CA VAL A 225 -26.31 -5.21 11.28
C VAL A 225 -25.67 -5.35 9.91
N ALA A 226 -26.27 -4.73 8.89
CA ALA A 226 -25.76 -4.78 7.53
C ALA A 226 -24.55 -3.87 7.39
N ASN A 227 -23.46 -4.37 6.78
CA ASN A 227 -22.36 -3.53 6.33
C ASN A 227 -22.73 -2.85 5.00
N ASN A 228 -23.04 -1.56 5.04
CA ASN A 228 -23.41 -0.79 3.86
C ASN A 228 -22.14 -0.37 3.11
N PRO A 229 -22.04 -0.62 1.79
CA PRO A 229 -20.86 -0.24 1.05
C PRO A 229 -20.65 1.28 1.04
N PRO A 230 -19.40 1.75 0.93
CA PRO A 230 -19.10 3.15 0.68
C PRO A 230 -19.85 3.70 -0.54
N GLN A 231 -20.24 4.97 -0.47
CA GLN A 231 -20.97 5.69 -1.52
C GLN A 231 -20.16 6.87 -2.06
N GLY A 232 -20.19 7.04 -3.39
CA GLY A 232 -19.54 8.14 -4.09
C GLY A 232 -20.37 9.43 -4.15
N PRO A 233 -19.96 10.40 -5.00
CA PRO A 233 -19.03 10.22 -6.11
C PRO A 233 -17.56 10.19 -5.71
N ILE A 234 -16.79 9.28 -6.32
CA ILE A 234 -15.32 9.34 -6.29
C ILE A 234 -14.87 10.38 -7.32
N THR A 235 -14.17 11.41 -6.85
CA THR A 235 -13.47 12.36 -7.71
C THR A 235 -12.09 11.81 -8.01
N ILE A 236 -11.82 11.56 -9.29
CA ILE A 236 -10.51 11.11 -9.78
C ILE A 236 -9.76 12.32 -10.33
N SER A 237 -8.65 12.69 -9.69
CA SER A 237 -7.72 13.66 -10.24
C SER A 237 -6.70 12.93 -11.09
N ALA A 238 -6.81 13.03 -12.41
CA ALA A 238 -5.85 12.50 -13.38
C ALA A 238 -5.72 13.47 -14.56
N PRO A 239 -4.56 13.52 -15.25
CA PRO A 239 -4.45 14.29 -16.49
C PRO A 239 -5.31 13.65 -17.58
N THR A 240 -5.78 14.44 -18.54
CA THR A 240 -6.51 13.90 -19.69
C THR A 240 -5.58 13.22 -20.71
N GLN A 241 -4.31 13.63 -20.74
CA GLN A 241 -3.30 13.12 -21.66
C GLN A 241 -1.93 13.06 -20.98
N THR A 242 -1.08 12.12 -21.42
CA THR A 242 0.31 12.01 -20.96
C THR A 242 1.20 11.44 -22.07
N GLY A 243 2.50 11.71 -22.06
CA GLY A 243 3.42 11.13 -23.06
C GLY A 243 3.67 9.63 -22.82
N LYS A 244 4.00 8.87 -23.87
CA LYS A 244 4.48 7.49 -23.71
C LYS A 244 5.68 7.40 -22.76
N ASN A 245 5.77 6.36 -21.95
CA ASN A 245 6.86 6.15 -20.96
C ASN A 245 7.10 7.31 -19.97
N SER A 246 6.11 8.20 -19.80
CA SER A 246 6.17 9.30 -18.84
C SER A 246 5.58 8.89 -17.50
N THR A 247 5.85 9.68 -16.45
CA THR A 247 5.24 9.52 -15.14
C THR A 247 4.30 10.68 -14.82
N PHE A 248 3.15 10.40 -14.23
CA PHE A 248 2.19 11.38 -13.74
C PHE A 248 1.61 10.93 -12.39
N GLN A 249 0.85 11.81 -11.74
CA GLN A 249 0.23 11.51 -10.44
C GLN A 249 -1.29 11.49 -10.54
N VAL A 250 -1.90 10.60 -9.77
CA VAL A 250 -3.35 10.54 -9.56
C VAL A 250 -3.71 10.65 -8.09
N SER A 251 -4.93 11.09 -7.79
CA SER A 251 -5.51 11.01 -6.44
C SER A 251 -7.02 10.81 -6.49
N PHE A 252 -7.55 10.28 -5.39
CA PHE A 252 -8.97 9.92 -5.25
C PHE A 252 -9.55 10.55 -3.99
N THR A 253 -10.77 11.10 -4.08
CA THR A 253 -11.45 11.69 -2.93
C THR A 253 -12.97 11.63 -3.06
N GLY A 254 -13.69 11.80 -1.96
CA GLY A 254 -15.13 12.09 -1.94
C GLY A 254 -16.06 10.92 -1.63
N ALA A 255 -15.53 9.69 -1.51
CA ALA A 255 -16.34 8.58 -1.02
C ALA A 255 -16.61 8.71 0.48
N THR A 256 -17.81 8.30 0.90
CA THR A 256 -18.23 8.29 2.31
C THR A 256 -18.90 6.97 2.64
N ASP A 257 -18.66 6.48 3.84
CA ASP A 257 -19.28 5.26 4.35
C ASP A 257 -20.49 5.60 5.24
N ALA A 258 -21.63 4.96 5.00
CA ALA A 258 -22.87 5.25 5.72
C ALA A 258 -22.81 4.79 7.19
N ASP A 259 -21.98 3.79 7.47
CA ASP A 259 -21.79 3.21 8.80
C ASP A 259 -20.65 3.93 9.57
N GLY A 260 -19.96 4.88 8.92
CA GLY A 260 -18.90 5.70 9.49
C GLY A 260 -17.54 5.01 9.53
N HIS A 261 -17.35 3.94 8.75
CA HIS A 261 -16.07 3.25 8.64
C HIS A 261 -15.02 4.07 7.90
N ASN A 262 -13.75 3.73 8.13
CA ASN A 262 -12.68 4.29 7.34
C ASN A 262 -12.76 3.78 5.90
N VAL A 263 -12.57 4.68 4.94
CA VAL A 263 -12.61 4.37 3.51
C VAL A 263 -11.20 4.47 2.94
N VAL A 264 -10.82 3.48 2.16
CA VAL A 264 -9.61 3.48 1.34
C VAL A 264 -9.98 3.23 -0.12
N TYR A 265 -9.08 3.55 -1.05
CA TYR A 265 -9.30 3.36 -2.48
C TYR A 265 -8.46 2.22 -3.03
N ARG A 266 -9.03 1.52 -4.01
CA ARG A 266 -8.39 0.42 -4.74
C ARG A 266 -8.57 0.58 -6.24
N ILE A 267 -7.50 0.41 -6.99
CA ILE A 267 -7.39 0.64 -8.43
C ILE A 267 -7.46 -0.70 -9.16
N PHE A 268 -8.22 -0.74 -10.26
CA PHE A 268 -8.22 -1.82 -11.23
C PHE A 268 -7.79 -1.28 -12.59
N ASP A 269 -6.77 -1.90 -13.19
CA ASP A 269 -6.27 -1.55 -14.52
C ASP A 269 -6.06 -2.83 -15.34
N ASP A 270 -6.54 -2.84 -16.58
CA ASP A 270 -6.50 -4.00 -17.46
C ASP A 270 -5.12 -4.24 -18.12
N GLY A 271 -4.07 -3.56 -17.64
CA GLY A 271 -2.67 -3.81 -18.02
C GLY A 271 -2.04 -2.75 -18.93
N GLY A 272 -2.45 -1.50 -18.78
CA GLY A 272 -1.85 -0.36 -19.47
C GLY A 272 -0.88 0.42 -18.60
N PHE A 273 -1.35 0.85 -17.43
CA PHE A 273 -0.58 1.71 -16.53
C PHE A 273 0.15 0.88 -15.48
N VAL A 274 1.28 1.42 -15.01
CA VAL A 274 1.98 0.87 -13.84
C VAL A 274 1.83 1.85 -12.68
N PHE A 275 1.00 1.50 -11.71
CA PHE A 275 0.78 2.28 -10.49
C PHE A 275 1.81 1.92 -9.41
N ALA A 276 2.29 2.91 -8.67
CA ALA A 276 3.18 2.68 -7.52
C ALA A 276 2.47 1.95 -6.38
N THR A 277 1.15 2.09 -6.28
CA THR A 277 0.29 1.36 -5.34
C THR A 277 -1.11 1.24 -5.94
N THR A 278 -1.77 0.12 -5.67
CA THR A 278 -3.11 -0.18 -6.20
C THR A 278 -4.16 -0.35 -5.11
N ASP A 279 -3.77 -0.39 -3.83
CA ASP A 279 -4.63 -0.77 -2.72
C ASP A 279 -4.32 0.05 -1.47
N GLY A 280 -5.33 0.27 -0.61
CA GLY A 280 -5.16 0.95 0.68
C GLY A 280 -4.87 2.46 0.58
N ILE A 281 -5.16 3.06 -0.58
CA ILE A 281 -4.87 4.46 -0.88
C ILE A 281 -5.79 5.36 -0.04
N GLN A 282 -5.23 6.35 0.63
CA GLN A 282 -5.99 7.26 1.49
C GLN A 282 -6.66 8.39 0.67
N ASP A 283 -7.66 9.05 1.26
CA ASP A 283 -8.30 10.21 0.65
C ASP A 283 -7.31 11.34 0.35
N GLY A 284 -7.22 11.72 -0.92
CA GLY A 284 -6.31 12.75 -1.41
C GLY A 284 -4.84 12.33 -1.54
N GLU A 285 -4.49 11.06 -1.27
CA GLU A 285 -3.13 10.55 -1.45
C GLU A 285 -2.71 10.60 -2.93
N LEU A 286 -1.48 11.03 -3.20
CA LEU A 286 -0.91 11.07 -4.53
C LEU A 286 -0.25 9.72 -4.85
N VAL A 287 -0.66 9.09 -5.93
CA VAL A 287 -0.10 7.84 -6.45
C VAL A 287 0.62 8.12 -7.77
N ASP A 288 1.90 7.75 -7.84
CA ASP A 288 2.67 7.83 -9.09
C ASP A 288 2.23 6.74 -10.06
N VAL A 289 2.12 7.11 -11.34
CA VAL A 289 1.68 6.25 -12.44
C VAL A 289 2.68 6.37 -13.59
N THR A 290 3.10 5.23 -14.15
CA THR A 290 3.93 5.20 -15.36
C THR A 290 3.09 4.78 -16.57
N ALA A 291 3.13 5.61 -17.62
CA ALA A 291 2.46 5.35 -18.88
C ALA A 291 3.22 4.31 -19.73
N PRO A 292 2.52 3.45 -20.48
CA PRO A 292 3.13 2.47 -21.37
C PRO A 292 3.82 3.10 -22.59
N ASP A 293 4.61 2.30 -23.30
CA ASP A 293 5.10 2.64 -24.64
C ASP A 293 3.98 2.44 -25.67
N VAL A 294 3.77 3.43 -26.54
CA VAL A 294 2.76 3.38 -27.60
C VAL A 294 3.31 3.91 -28.92
N VAL A 295 2.82 3.35 -30.03
CA VAL A 295 3.19 3.75 -31.40
C VAL A 295 2.17 4.70 -32.05
N SER A 296 1.00 4.83 -31.43
CA SER A 296 -0.06 5.78 -31.77
C SER A 296 -0.77 6.20 -30.51
N ASP A 297 -1.39 7.38 -30.50
CA ASP A 297 -2.21 7.85 -29.38
C ASP A 297 -3.23 6.78 -29.00
N THR A 298 -3.20 6.36 -27.74
CA THR A 298 -3.99 5.22 -27.25
C THR A 298 -4.63 5.59 -25.91
N ASP A 299 -5.93 5.41 -25.81
CA ASP A 299 -6.66 5.60 -24.57
C ASP A 299 -6.49 4.39 -23.65
N TYR A 300 -6.11 4.65 -22.41
CA TYR A 300 -6.09 3.68 -21.34
C TYR A 300 -7.06 4.10 -20.25
N THR A 301 -7.86 3.15 -19.78
CA THR A 301 -8.87 3.39 -18.75
C THR A 301 -8.56 2.52 -17.56
N PHE A 302 -8.56 3.13 -16.38
CA PHE A 302 -8.51 2.42 -15.10
C PHE A 302 -9.76 2.74 -14.30
N GLU A 303 -10.13 1.82 -13.41
CA GLU A 303 -11.25 1.94 -12.50
C GLU A 303 -10.75 2.09 -11.07
N VAL A 304 -11.54 2.75 -10.24
CA VAL A 304 -11.31 2.88 -8.80
C VAL A 304 -12.60 2.58 -8.06
N VAL A 305 -12.47 1.86 -6.95
CA VAL A 305 -13.52 1.65 -5.96
C VAL A 305 -13.07 2.22 -4.62
N ALA A 306 -14.03 2.61 -3.80
CA ALA A 306 -13.85 2.87 -2.38
C ALA A 306 -14.19 1.60 -1.61
N GLU A 307 -13.33 1.19 -0.68
CA GLU A 307 -13.46 0.00 0.15
C GLU A 307 -13.47 0.40 1.63
N ASP A 308 -14.36 -0.22 2.42
CA ASP A 308 -14.37 -0.07 3.86
C ASP A 308 -13.46 -1.10 4.57
N GLN A 309 -13.36 -1.01 5.89
CA GLN A 309 -12.52 -1.92 6.69
C GLN A 309 -13.01 -3.38 6.73
N TYR A 310 -14.21 -3.67 6.20
CA TYR A 310 -14.83 -4.99 6.16
C TYR A 310 -14.94 -5.55 4.73
N GLY A 311 -14.38 -4.85 3.74
CA GLY A 311 -14.29 -5.28 2.35
C GLY A 311 -15.52 -4.98 1.49
N ALA A 312 -16.47 -4.16 1.94
CA ALA A 312 -17.55 -3.71 1.06
C ALA A 312 -17.06 -2.59 0.14
N GLU A 313 -17.47 -2.67 -1.12
CA GLU A 313 -16.99 -1.81 -2.20
C GLU A 313 -18.10 -0.90 -2.73
N SER A 314 -17.75 0.34 -3.03
CA SER A 314 -18.60 1.24 -3.80
C SER A 314 -18.81 0.74 -5.23
N ALA A 315 -19.71 1.40 -5.98
CA ALA A 315 -19.66 1.33 -7.43
C ALA A 315 -18.29 1.79 -7.96
N ALA A 316 -17.84 1.22 -9.08
CA ALA A 316 -16.60 1.62 -9.74
C ALA A 316 -16.76 2.96 -10.45
N TYR A 317 -15.71 3.77 -10.39
CA TYR A 317 -15.56 5.02 -11.14
C TYR A 317 -14.34 4.89 -12.05
N SER A 318 -14.43 5.38 -13.27
CA SER A 318 -13.34 5.25 -14.25
C SER A 318 -12.75 6.58 -14.65
N ALA A 319 -11.47 6.56 -15.00
CA ALA A 319 -10.80 7.66 -15.66
C ALA A 319 -10.07 7.14 -16.90
N THR A 320 -10.17 7.88 -17.99
CA THR A 320 -9.46 7.61 -19.24
C THR A 320 -8.36 8.65 -19.42
N VAL A 321 -7.15 8.18 -19.67
CA VAL A 321 -5.99 9.01 -19.99
C VAL A 321 -5.47 8.59 -21.36
N THR A 322 -5.40 9.53 -22.29
CA THR A 322 -4.79 9.27 -23.61
C THR A 322 -3.27 9.29 -23.47
N VAL A 323 -2.63 8.17 -23.75
CA VAL A 323 -1.17 8.10 -23.84
C VAL A 323 -0.78 8.50 -25.25
N LEU A 324 -0.13 9.64 -25.37
CA LEU A 324 0.30 10.23 -26.63
C LEU A 324 1.54 9.50 -27.15
N ALA A 325 1.48 9.06 -28.39
CA ALA A 325 2.68 8.65 -29.09
C ALA A 325 3.58 9.88 -29.29
N ALA A 326 4.88 9.66 -29.22
CA ALA A 326 5.85 10.72 -29.43
C ALA A 326 6.58 10.50 -30.75
N GLN A 327 6.67 11.56 -31.54
CA GLN A 327 7.54 11.66 -32.70
C GLN A 327 8.85 12.31 -32.25
N VAL A 328 9.87 11.46 -32.15
CA VAL A 328 11.22 11.86 -31.82
C VAL A 328 12.09 11.74 -33.05
N ILE A 329 12.84 12.80 -33.35
CA ILE A 329 13.88 12.79 -34.35
C ILE A 329 15.10 13.55 -33.85
N GLY A 330 16.28 13.06 -34.17
CA GLY A 330 17.51 13.75 -33.88
C GLY A 330 18.49 13.79 -35.03
N VAL A 331 19.64 14.39 -34.75
CA VAL A 331 20.84 14.33 -35.58
C VAL A 331 22.08 14.04 -34.74
N ALA A 332 23.04 13.32 -35.31
CA ALA A 332 24.36 13.06 -34.72
C ALA A 332 25.46 13.69 -35.57
N LEU A 333 26.41 14.38 -34.94
CA LEU A 333 27.59 14.95 -35.59
C LEU A 333 28.64 13.87 -35.84
N ARG A 334 28.67 13.31 -37.05
CA ARG A 334 29.59 12.22 -37.46
C ARG A 334 31.00 12.70 -37.76
N ALA A 335 31.14 13.92 -38.28
CA ALA A 335 32.44 14.53 -38.52
C ALA A 335 32.38 16.05 -38.42
N THR A 336 33.43 16.64 -37.84
CA THR A 336 33.60 18.10 -37.77
C THR A 336 34.18 18.67 -39.06
N GLY A 337 34.02 19.98 -39.26
CA GLY A 337 34.50 20.69 -40.45
C GLY A 337 33.58 20.57 -41.67
N GLY A 338 34.10 20.77 -42.87
CA GLY A 338 33.36 20.47 -44.10
C GLY A 338 32.39 21.54 -44.62
N PRO A 339 32.64 22.84 -44.34
CA PRO A 339 31.68 23.76 -43.70
C PRO A 339 30.28 23.18 -43.40
N GLY A 340 29.86 23.25 -42.14
CA GLY A 340 28.52 22.82 -41.74
C GLY A 340 28.46 21.49 -40.98
N GLY A 341 29.57 20.74 -40.91
CA GLY A 341 29.63 19.41 -40.30
C GLY A 341 29.03 18.31 -41.17
N THR A 342 29.41 17.06 -40.90
CA THR A 342 28.72 15.88 -41.44
C THR A 342 27.79 15.34 -40.38
N TRP A 343 26.49 15.29 -40.69
CA TRP A 343 25.45 14.88 -39.75
C TRP A 343 24.60 13.75 -40.32
N ASP A 344 24.23 12.82 -39.47
CA ASP A 344 23.21 11.80 -39.78
C ASP A 344 21.94 12.11 -39.02
N HIS A 345 20.77 11.91 -39.64
CA HIS A 345 19.51 11.81 -38.90
C HIS A 345 19.48 10.51 -38.10
N ILE A 346 18.91 10.58 -36.90
CA ILE A 346 18.83 9.46 -35.95
C ILE A 346 17.43 9.32 -35.35
N ASP A 347 17.05 8.10 -34.97
CA ASP A 347 15.83 7.81 -34.20
C ASP A 347 15.99 8.14 -32.70
N GLU A 348 14.93 7.90 -31.91
CA GLU A 348 14.90 8.10 -30.45
C GLU A 348 16.04 7.37 -29.72
N ALA A 349 16.42 6.18 -30.20
CA ALA A 349 17.46 5.33 -29.63
C ALA A 349 18.88 5.71 -30.11
N GLY A 350 18.99 6.65 -31.05
CA GLY A 350 20.25 7.11 -31.61
C GLY A 350 20.78 6.29 -32.77
N ASN A 351 19.96 5.40 -33.37
CA ASN A 351 20.35 4.69 -34.58
C ASN A 351 20.25 5.62 -35.78
N THR A 352 21.24 5.57 -36.68
CA THR A 352 21.14 6.29 -37.97
C THR A 352 19.92 5.79 -38.75
N ILE A 353 19.13 6.74 -39.23
CA ILE A 353 18.00 6.50 -40.12
C ILE A 353 18.28 7.10 -41.49
N THR A 354 17.53 6.67 -42.50
CA THR A 354 17.52 7.34 -43.79
C THR A 354 17.09 8.79 -43.61
N THR A 355 17.79 9.72 -44.27
CA THR A 355 17.43 11.15 -44.29
C THR A 355 15.94 11.33 -44.58
N PRO A 356 15.17 11.91 -43.64
CA PRO A 356 13.75 12.09 -43.83
C PRO A 356 13.46 13.06 -44.98
N SER A 357 12.33 12.84 -45.64
CA SER A 357 11.86 13.73 -46.71
C SER A 357 11.26 15.02 -46.14
N THR A 358 11.09 16.05 -46.97
CA THR A 358 10.31 17.24 -46.61
C THR A 358 8.88 16.87 -46.16
N SER A 359 8.27 15.84 -46.76
CA SER A 359 6.93 15.38 -46.35
C SER A 359 6.91 14.77 -44.95
N TYR A 360 8.02 14.18 -44.49
CA TYR A 360 8.14 13.68 -43.13
C TYR A 360 8.08 14.86 -42.15
N PHE A 361 8.93 15.87 -42.34
CA PHE A 361 8.93 17.05 -41.46
C PHE A 361 7.62 17.83 -41.53
N ASN A 362 6.98 17.93 -42.69
CA ASN A 362 5.66 18.56 -42.80
C ASN A 362 4.55 17.79 -42.08
N GLY A 363 4.70 16.47 -41.91
CA GLY A 363 3.76 15.65 -41.13
C GLY A 363 4.10 15.56 -39.64
N HIS A 364 5.31 15.96 -39.25
CA HIS A 364 5.75 15.95 -37.86
C HIS A 364 5.07 17.09 -37.08
N PRO A 365 4.46 16.87 -35.90
CA PRO A 365 3.68 17.88 -35.18
C PRO A 365 4.43 19.20 -34.93
N VAL A 366 5.71 19.13 -34.54
CA VAL A 366 6.56 20.32 -34.34
C VAL A 366 6.75 21.13 -35.64
N TRP A 367 7.27 20.53 -36.71
CA TRP A 367 7.58 21.26 -37.96
C TRP A 367 6.36 21.56 -38.83
N GLY A 368 5.39 20.64 -38.86
CA GLY A 368 4.10 20.79 -39.53
C GLY A 368 3.18 21.79 -38.83
N GLY A 369 3.34 21.99 -37.52
CA GLY A 369 2.63 23.00 -36.75
C GLY A 369 3.20 24.42 -36.89
N ILE A 370 4.39 24.59 -37.47
CA ILE A 370 4.93 25.93 -37.77
C ILE A 370 4.07 26.58 -38.85
N SER A 371 3.47 27.72 -38.56
CA SER A 371 2.49 28.34 -39.45
C SER A 371 2.59 29.87 -39.50
N ASP A 372 2.25 30.43 -40.65
CA ASP A 372 2.08 31.88 -40.80
C ASP A 372 0.79 32.31 -40.08
N VAL A 373 0.88 33.31 -39.22
CA VAL A 373 -0.26 33.88 -38.48
C VAL A 373 -0.24 35.40 -38.54
N VAL A 374 -1.41 36.03 -38.43
CA VAL A 374 -1.53 37.48 -38.32
C VAL A 374 -2.01 37.85 -36.92
N VAL A 375 -1.19 38.58 -36.17
CA VAL A 375 -1.51 39.02 -34.79
C VAL A 375 -1.37 40.54 -34.71
N ASP A 376 -2.41 41.25 -34.32
CA ASP A 376 -2.43 42.73 -34.26
C ASP A 376 -1.95 43.39 -35.59
N GLY A 377 -2.37 42.81 -36.71
CA GLY A 377 -1.98 43.24 -38.06
C GLY A 377 -0.50 43.04 -38.39
N GLN A 378 0.21 42.18 -37.65
CA GLN A 378 1.61 41.82 -37.90
C GLN A 378 1.67 40.42 -38.51
N ASP A 379 2.45 40.26 -39.57
CA ASP A 379 2.77 38.96 -40.14
C ASP A 379 3.81 38.28 -39.26
N MET A 380 3.42 37.19 -38.62
CA MET A 380 4.23 36.42 -37.70
C MET A 380 4.28 34.96 -38.15
N VAL A 381 5.22 34.21 -37.60
CA VAL A 381 5.32 32.77 -37.71
C VAL A 381 5.17 32.19 -36.31
N GLU A 382 4.13 31.40 -36.11
CA GLU A 382 3.91 30.65 -34.88
C GLU A 382 4.73 29.36 -34.89
N ILE A 383 5.43 29.09 -33.79
CA ILE A 383 6.24 27.90 -33.57
C ILE A 383 5.64 27.16 -32.36
N PRO A 384 5.19 25.91 -32.52
CA PRO A 384 4.59 25.13 -31.44
C PRO A 384 5.66 24.63 -30.45
N LYS A 385 5.24 24.37 -29.21
CA LYS A 385 6.07 23.79 -28.16
C LYS A 385 6.71 22.48 -28.60
N PHE A 386 7.97 22.32 -28.22
CA PHE A 386 8.70 21.06 -28.37
C PHE A 386 9.71 20.89 -27.24
N TYR A 387 10.18 19.66 -27.09
CA TYR A 387 11.13 19.25 -26.08
C TYR A 387 12.44 18.85 -26.75
N TRP A 388 13.55 19.05 -26.07
CA TRP A 388 14.88 18.78 -26.58
C TRP A 388 15.67 17.86 -25.64
N LYS A 389 16.60 17.11 -26.22
CA LYS A 389 17.59 16.31 -25.49
C LYS A 389 18.92 16.42 -26.20
N ARG A 390 20.00 16.64 -25.45
CA ARG A 390 21.38 16.50 -25.95
C ARG A 390 22.04 15.30 -25.29
N GLY A 391 22.90 14.62 -26.03
CA GLY A 391 23.61 13.45 -25.55
C GLY A 391 24.57 12.92 -26.58
N THR A 392 24.71 11.59 -26.63
CA THR A 392 25.56 10.92 -27.60
C THR A 392 24.83 9.77 -28.29
N ALA A 393 25.07 9.59 -29.59
CA ALA A 393 24.57 8.47 -30.39
C ALA A 393 25.75 7.63 -30.90
N GLY A 394 26.05 6.52 -30.22
CA GLY A 394 27.23 5.71 -30.52
C GLY A 394 28.56 6.39 -30.14
N GLY A 395 28.53 7.38 -29.23
CA GLY A 395 29.68 8.17 -28.81
C GLY A 395 29.82 9.53 -29.49
N ASP A 396 29.13 9.74 -30.62
CA ASP A 396 29.10 11.03 -31.31
C ASP A 396 28.11 12.00 -30.65
N PRO A 397 28.41 13.31 -30.55
CA PRO A 397 27.45 14.31 -30.07
C PRO A 397 26.14 14.27 -30.84
N ALA A 398 25.01 14.31 -30.13
CA ALA A 398 23.69 14.16 -30.72
C ALA A 398 22.64 15.10 -30.09
N TRP A 399 21.66 15.47 -30.91
CA TRP A 399 20.60 16.43 -30.62
C TRP A 399 19.25 15.84 -31.05
N TRP A 400 18.30 15.73 -30.12
CA TRP A 400 16.96 15.24 -30.40
C TRP A 400 15.90 16.30 -30.10
N ILE A 401 14.83 16.26 -30.88
CA ILE A 401 13.58 16.98 -30.65
C ILE A 401 12.47 15.95 -30.48
N SER A 402 11.57 16.20 -29.55
CA SER A 402 10.33 15.45 -29.31
C SER A 402 9.15 16.43 -29.33
N ASP A 403 8.03 15.99 -29.89
CA ASP A 403 6.74 16.69 -29.78
C ASP A 403 6.07 16.50 -28.41
N GLN A 404 6.45 15.46 -27.66
CA GLN A 404 5.90 15.12 -26.34
C GLN A 404 6.93 15.20 -25.20
N PRO A 405 6.49 15.42 -23.94
CA PRO A 405 7.36 15.43 -22.76
C PRO A 405 7.79 14.00 -22.41
N LEU A 406 8.95 13.59 -22.94
CA LEU A 406 9.54 12.28 -22.66
C LEU A 406 10.61 12.36 -21.58
N THR A 407 10.80 11.23 -20.88
CA THR A 407 11.90 11.08 -19.92
C THR A 407 13.25 11.41 -20.58
N GLY A 408 14.02 12.29 -19.92
CA GLY A 408 15.32 12.75 -20.41
C GLY A 408 15.27 13.88 -21.44
N PHE A 409 14.08 14.32 -21.86
CA PHE A 409 13.88 15.55 -22.62
C PHE A 409 13.50 16.70 -21.68
N SER A 410 13.85 17.92 -22.07
CA SER A 410 13.47 19.15 -21.38
C SER A 410 12.68 20.06 -22.33
N VAL A 411 11.75 20.84 -21.81
CA VAL A 411 11.08 21.87 -22.63
C VAL A 411 12.12 22.87 -23.16
N MET A 412 12.02 23.27 -24.43
CA MET A 412 12.90 24.31 -24.97
C MET A 412 12.60 25.64 -24.27
N PRO A 413 13.62 26.39 -23.76
CA PRO A 413 13.39 27.58 -22.93
C PRO A 413 12.50 28.66 -23.55
N ALA A 414 12.40 28.71 -24.88
CA ALA A 414 11.52 29.63 -25.59
C ALA A 414 10.04 29.49 -25.17
N PHE A 415 9.64 28.30 -24.71
CA PHE A 415 8.27 27.98 -24.29
C PHE A 415 8.07 28.12 -22.79
N VAL A 416 8.98 28.77 -22.05
CA VAL A 416 8.83 29.01 -20.61
C VAL A 416 8.71 30.51 -20.35
N LEU A 417 7.48 30.99 -20.16
CA LEU A 417 7.18 32.38 -19.81
C LEU A 417 6.99 32.48 -18.29
N ASP A 418 7.94 33.12 -17.60
CA ASP A 418 7.90 33.36 -16.15
C ASP A 418 7.71 32.09 -15.31
N GLY A 419 8.32 30.98 -15.76
CA GLY A 419 8.22 29.68 -15.11
C GLY A 419 7.01 28.85 -15.52
N VAL A 420 6.15 29.38 -16.40
CA VAL A 420 4.97 28.68 -16.93
C VAL A 420 5.24 28.25 -18.37
N GLU A 421 4.95 26.99 -18.67
CA GLU A 421 5.02 26.51 -20.05
C GLU A 421 3.90 27.11 -20.91
N VAL A 422 4.24 27.51 -22.13
CA VAL A 422 3.28 27.98 -23.15
C VAL A 422 3.28 27.03 -24.35
N ASP A 423 2.15 26.94 -25.05
CA ASP A 423 2.00 26.01 -26.16
C ASP A 423 2.67 26.47 -27.46
N SER A 424 2.96 27.77 -27.57
CA SER A 424 3.64 28.34 -28.73
C SER A 424 4.30 29.68 -28.41
N PHE A 425 5.18 30.12 -29.30
CA PHE A 425 5.57 31.52 -29.42
C PHE A 425 5.51 31.95 -30.89
N GLN A 426 5.49 33.25 -31.13
CA GLN A 426 5.49 33.81 -32.47
C GLN A 426 6.73 34.68 -32.71
N VAL A 427 7.35 34.54 -33.88
CA VAL A 427 8.45 35.41 -34.35
C VAL A 427 7.99 36.16 -35.59
N GLY A 428 8.37 37.43 -35.71
CA GLY A 428 8.03 38.25 -36.86
C GLY A 428 8.48 37.55 -38.14
N LYS A 429 7.56 37.44 -39.11
CA LYS A 429 7.86 36.85 -40.41
C LYS A 429 9.01 37.57 -41.10
N TYR A 430 9.06 38.90 -40.97
CA TYR A 430 10.04 39.75 -41.61
C TYR A 430 10.97 40.41 -40.58
N GLN A 431 12.14 40.88 -41.03
CA GLN A 431 12.91 41.85 -40.25
C GLN A 431 12.03 43.07 -39.97
N ALA A 432 12.15 43.65 -38.79
CA ALA A 432 11.16 44.62 -38.35
C ALA A 432 11.29 45.95 -39.10
N SER A 433 10.15 46.55 -39.42
CA SER A 433 10.01 47.98 -39.72
C SER A 433 9.44 48.73 -38.51
N GLU A 434 9.13 50.00 -38.63
CA GLU A 434 8.58 50.83 -37.54
C GLU A 434 7.51 51.78 -38.08
N SER A 435 6.42 51.91 -37.32
CA SER A 435 5.39 52.93 -37.58
C SER A 435 4.73 53.36 -36.28
N GLY A 436 4.66 54.68 -36.05
CA GLY A 436 3.93 55.27 -34.93
C GLY A 436 4.52 54.96 -33.56
N GLY A 437 5.83 54.77 -33.45
CA GLY A 437 6.54 54.34 -32.25
C GLY A 437 6.41 52.84 -31.96
N LYS A 438 6.00 52.03 -32.94
CA LYS A 438 5.78 50.59 -32.78
C LYS A 438 6.54 49.80 -33.82
N MET A 439 7.26 48.79 -33.36
CA MET A 439 7.95 47.84 -34.25
C MET A 439 6.92 47.06 -35.07
N GLN A 440 7.13 46.81 -36.35
CA GLN A 440 6.18 46.09 -37.21
C GLN A 440 6.84 44.96 -37.98
N SER A 441 6.11 43.87 -38.24
CA SER A 441 6.51 42.81 -39.16
C SER A 441 5.50 42.76 -40.29
N VAL A 442 5.85 43.39 -41.43
CA VAL A 442 4.99 43.54 -42.61
C VAL A 442 5.85 43.52 -43.89
N PRO A 443 5.33 43.06 -45.04
CA PRO A 443 6.07 43.00 -46.30
C PRO A 443 6.20 44.36 -47.00
N GLY A 444 7.00 44.42 -48.06
CA GLY A 444 7.07 45.56 -48.98
C GLY A 444 7.76 46.83 -48.44
N VAL A 445 8.37 46.75 -47.25
CA VAL A 445 9.02 47.88 -46.57
C VAL A 445 10.49 47.61 -46.32
N LEU A 446 11.28 48.67 -46.16
CA LEU A 446 12.67 48.56 -45.67
C LEU A 446 12.68 48.18 -44.18
N PRO A 447 13.71 47.43 -43.73
CA PRO A 447 13.89 47.21 -42.30
C PRO A 447 14.18 48.54 -41.61
N TRP A 448 13.64 48.70 -40.40
CA TRP A 448 14.01 49.79 -39.53
C TRP A 448 15.44 49.53 -39.03
N VAL A 449 16.28 50.56 -39.12
CA VAL A 449 17.69 50.53 -38.70
C VAL A 449 18.02 51.77 -37.86
N ASN A 450 19.24 51.85 -37.35
CA ASN A 450 19.74 53.01 -36.59
C ASN A 450 18.96 53.22 -35.27
N MET A 451 18.85 52.14 -34.49
CA MET A 451 18.24 52.13 -33.15
C MET A 451 19.15 51.48 -32.13
N THR A 452 18.98 51.88 -30.87
CA THR A 452 19.56 51.17 -29.73
C THR A 452 18.73 49.93 -29.38
N ILE A 453 19.34 48.96 -28.69
CA ILE A 453 18.59 47.79 -28.18
C ILE A 453 17.44 48.22 -27.26
N GLY A 454 17.65 49.23 -26.42
CA GLY A 454 16.59 49.77 -25.55
C GLY A 454 15.41 50.37 -26.32
N THR A 455 15.69 51.06 -27.44
CA THR A 455 14.64 51.58 -28.34
C THR A 455 13.90 50.44 -29.03
N ALA A 456 14.62 49.40 -29.46
CA ALA A 456 14.00 48.22 -30.08
C ALA A 456 13.07 47.48 -29.11
N ILE A 457 13.49 47.29 -27.84
CA ILE A 457 12.65 46.72 -26.78
C ILE A 457 11.41 47.59 -26.56
N SER A 458 11.59 48.89 -26.33
CA SER A 458 10.49 49.82 -26.04
C SER A 458 9.46 49.87 -27.19
N ASN A 459 9.91 49.91 -28.44
CA ASN A 459 9.00 49.95 -29.59
C ASN A 459 8.29 48.62 -29.85
N ALA A 460 8.87 47.48 -29.45
CA ALA A 460 8.17 46.20 -29.50
C ALA A 460 7.10 46.13 -28.40
N GLU A 461 7.44 46.53 -27.17
CA GLU A 461 6.53 46.55 -26.01
C GLU A 461 5.41 47.58 -26.13
N ALA A 462 5.61 48.67 -26.88
CA ALA A 462 4.58 49.67 -27.17
C ALA A 462 3.34 49.08 -27.88
N ARG A 463 3.43 47.86 -28.41
CA ARG A 463 2.29 47.10 -28.93
C ARG A 463 1.38 46.52 -27.86
N ASN A 464 1.86 46.33 -26.64
CA ASN A 464 1.13 45.69 -25.55
C ASN A 464 0.13 46.66 -24.90
N VAL A 465 -0.80 47.16 -25.71
CA VAL A 465 -1.82 48.14 -25.34
C VAL A 465 -3.17 47.70 -25.87
N SER A 466 -4.26 48.23 -25.31
CA SER A 466 -5.63 47.99 -25.78
C SER A 466 -6.03 46.50 -25.85
N GLY A 467 -5.58 45.69 -24.88
CA GLY A 467 -5.92 44.27 -24.78
C GLY A 467 -4.99 43.33 -25.57
N VAL A 468 -4.00 43.87 -26.28
CA VAL A 468 -2.91 43.11 -26.89
C VAL A 468 -1.77 42.96 -25.88
N ALA A 469 -1.16 41.78 -25.80
CA ALA A 469 -0.05 41.49 -24.90
C ALA A 469 0.97 40.53 -25.51
N GLY A 470 2.15 40.47 -24.90
CA GLY A 470 3.21 39.51 -25.20
C GLY A 470 4.24 39.94 -26.24
N PHE A 471 4.01 41.03 -26.98
CA PHE A 471 4.96 41.55 -27.97
C PHE A 471 6.25 42.05 -27.32
N ARG A 472 7.38 41.73 -27.95
CA ARG A 472 8.73 42.01 -27.45
C ARG A 472 9.75 41.97 -28.58
N LEU A 473 10.96 42.46 -28.30
CA LEU A 473 12.10 42.17 -29.15
C LEU A 473 12.33 40.66 -29.15
N TRP A 474 12.64 40.05 -30.31
CA TRP A 474 12.93 38.62 -30.33
C TRP A 474 14.07 38.25 -29.38
N HIS A 475 13.89 37.10 -28.74
CA HIS A 475 14.69 36.67 -27.60
C HIS A 475 15.66 35.56 -28.01
N TYR A 476 16.78 35.46 -27.30
CA TYR A 476 17.79 34.44 -27.53
C TYR A 476 17.21 33.03 -27.49
N ASP A 477 16.31 32.76 -26.56
CA ASP A 477 15.67 31.44 -26.44
C ASP A 477 14.85 31.06 -27.68
N MET A 478 14.13 32.02 -28.27
CA MET A 478 13.38 31.82 -29.51
C MET A 478 14.33 31.53 -30.68
N TRP A 479 15.46 32.23 -30.73
CA TRP A 479 16.49 32.00 -31.75
C TRP A 479 17.17 30.64 -31.59
N LEU A 480 17.45 30.21 -30.36
CA LEU A 480 17.93 28.86 -30.06
C LEU A 480 16.94 27.80 -30.53
N ALA A 481 15.64 27.99 -30.25
CA ALA A 481 14.60 27.07 -30.72
C ALA A 481 14.63 26.93 -32.26
N ILE A 482 14.74 28.04 -32.98
CA ILE A 482 14.84 28.04 -34.45
C ILE A 482 16.10 27.32 -34.94
N GLN A 483 17.25 27.50 -34.25
CA GLN A 483 18.50 26.82 -34.60
C GLN A 483 18.44 25.31 -34.41
N TRP A 484 17.80 24.85 -33.32
CA TRP A 484 17.58 23.44 -33.08
C TRP A 484 16.68 22.82 -34.14
N LEU A 485 15.56 23.48 -34.46
CA LEU A 485 14.66 23.06 -35.53
C LEU A 485 15.37 22.97 -36.89
N TYR A 486 16.15 24.00 -37.23
CA TYR A 486 16.88 24.05 -38.49
C TYR A 486 17.92 22.95 -38.57
N LEU A 487 18.74 22.75 -37.52
CA LEU A 487 19.78 21.74 -37.50
C LEU A 487 19.18 20.34 -37.65
N THR A 488 18.15 20.02 -36.87
CA THR A 488 17.53 18.69 -36.91
C THR A 488 16.83 18.43 -38.24
N GLU A 489 16.22 19.44 -38.85
CA GLU A 489 15.62 19.30 -40.18
C GLU A 489 16.65 19.11 -41.28
N ASN A 490 17.66 19.98 -41.31
CA ASN A 490 18.58 20.09 -42.44
C ASN A 490 19.88 19.29 -42.30
N ALA A 491 20.15 18.76 -41.10
CA ALA A 491 21.38 18.03 -40.78
C ALA A 491 22.66 18.78 -41.23
N SER A 492 22.67 20.09 -41.01
CA SER A 492 23.80 20.95 -41.36
C SER A 492 23.76 22.27 -40.60
N MET A 493 24.94 22.80 -40.28
CA MET A 493 25.12 24.14 -39.73
C MET A 493 25.50 25.19 -40.80
N ASP A 494 25.61 24.81 -42.07
CA ASP A 494 25.82 25.76 -43.17
C ASP A 494 24.47 26.23 -43.73
N SER A 495 23.90 27.25 -43.08
CA SER A 495 22.60 27.80 -43.47
C SER A 495 22.59 28.39 -44.89
N GLN A 496 23.70 29.01 -45.32
CA GLN A 496 23.79 29.67 -46.61
C GLN A 496 23.80 28.67 -47.77
N THR A 497 24.56 27.58 -47.64
CA THR A 497 24.63 26.55 -48.69
C THR A 497 23.33 25.74 -48.77
N VAL A 498 22.72 25.42 -47.63
CA VAL A 498 21.52 24.57 -47.60
C VAL A 498 20.25 25.32 -48.02
N THR A 499 20.01 26.51 -47.48
CA THR A 499 18.76 27.25 -47.70
C THR A 499 18.92 28.36 -48.72
N GLY A 500 20.03 29.10 -48.66
CA GLY A 500 20.33 30.19 -49.59
C GLY A 500 21.17 31.27 -48.94
N GLN A 501 21.94 32.01 -49.75
CA GLN A 501 22.87 33.02 -49.23
C GLN A 501 22.17 34.13 -48.44
N GLY A 502 20.94 34.48 -48.84
CA GLY A 502 20.32 35.70 -48.36
C GLY A 502 20.98 36.94 -48.99
N ARG A 503 20.57 38.11 -48.54
CA ARG A 503 21.18 39.37 -48.97
C ARG A 503 22.47 39.60 -48.17
N VAL A 504 23.62 39.09 -48.63
CA VAL A 504 24.91 39.19 -47.91
C VAL A 504 26.07 39.75 -48.76
N ASN A 505 25.84 39.95 -50.06
CA ASN A 505 26.82 40.43 -51.04
C ASN A 505 26.33 41.66 -51.84
N GLN A 506 25.91 42.69 -51.12
CA GLN A 506 25.30 43.91 -51.63
C GLN A 506 25.91 45.16 -50.94
N SER A 507 25.45 46.35 -51.32
CA SER A 507 25.93 47.63 -50.78
C SER A 507 24.93 48.36 -49.87
N SER A 508 23.71 47.86 -49.74
CA SER A 508 22.63 48.49 -48.97
C SER A 508 21.56 47.48 -48.57
N ALA A 509 20.75 47.83 -47.57
CA ALA A 509 19.53 47.09 -47.25
C ALA A 509 18.52 47.13 -48.42
N ALA A 510 17.67 46.11 -48.49
CA ALA A 510 16.51 46.06 -49.38
C ALA A 510 15.23 45.82 -48.57
N ASN A 511 14.09 45.87 -49.27
CA ASN A 511 12.83 45.50 -48.67
C ASN A 511 12.91 44.10 -48.07
N VAL A 512 12.22 43.89 -46.96
CA VAL A 512 12.31 42.69 -46.13
C VAL A 512 11.83 41.41 -46.83
N ASP A 513 11.16 41.55 -47.96
CA ASP A 513 10.64 40.50 -48.85
C ASP A 513 11.27 40.51 -50.25
N ALA A 514 12.35 41.30 -50.46
CA ALA A 514 13.08 41.28 -51.72
C ALA A 514 13.61 39.87 -52.04
N SER A 515 13.70 39.53 -53.33
CA SER A 515 13.99 38.15 -53.77
C SER A 515 15.28 37.55 -53.22
N ASP A 516 16.31 38.37 -53.00
CA ASP A 516 17.57 37.94 -52.41
C ASP A 516 17.51 37.88 -50.87
N VAL A 517 16.76 38.76 -50.21
CA VAL A 517 16.46 38.66 -48.77
C VAL A 517 15.67 37.38 -48.49
N ALA A 518 14.70 37.04 -49.34
CA ALA A 518 13.86 35.87 -49.22
C ALA A 518 14.59 34.53 -49.43
N GLN A 519 15.83 34.53 -49.92
CA GLN A 519 16.66 33.32 -49.93
C GLN A 519 17.00 32.84 -48.51
N ALA A 520 17.03 33.74 -47.53
CA ALA A 520 17.25 33.42 -46.12
C ALA A 520 15.92 33.10 -45.40
N THR A 521 15.10 32.23 -46.01
CA THR A 521 13.77 31.86 -45.47
C THR A 521 13.77 30.45 -44.91
N TYR A 522 13.41 30.31 -43.64
CA TYR A 522 13.18 29.02 -43.01
C TYR A 522 11.78 28.96 -42.44
N ARG A 523 10.98 27.95 -42.83
CA ARG A 523 9.63 27.70 -42.31
C ARG A 523 8.76 28.97 -42.21
N GLY A 524 8.78 29.79 -43.25
CA GLY A 524 8.01 31.04 -43.34
C GLY A 524 8.73 32.28 -42.80
N MET A 525 9.74 32.15 -41.93
CA MET A 525 10.52 33.28 -41.41
C MET A 525 11.51 33.76 -42.47
N VAL A 526 11.27 34.96 -43.01
CA VAL A 526 11.99 35.58 -44.12
C VAL A 526 13.12 36.48 -43.60
N GLY A 527 14.30 36.37 -44.22
CA GLY A 527 15.45 37.24 -43.90
C GLY A 527 16.03 36.96 -42.52
N LEU A 528 16.11 35.70 -42.10
CA LEU A 528 16.68 35.32 -40.80
C LEU A 528 18.16 35.72 -40.69
N TRP A 529 18.89 35.71 -41.80
CA TRP A 529 20.25 36.22 -41.94
C TRP A 529 20.39 37.18 -43.12
N GLY A 530 21.46 37.97 -43.10
CA GLY A 530 21.71 39.01 -44.09
C GLY A 530 20.72 40.17 -44.03
N ASN A 531 20.76 41.01 -45.07
CA ASN A 531 20.10 42.31 -45.15
C ASN A 531 20.60 43.25 -44.03
N VAL A 532 20.05 43.19 -42.82
CA VAL A 532 20.54 43.94 -41.65
C VAL A 532 20.84 43.01 -40.49
N ARG A 533 21.81 43.39 -39.66
CA ARG A 533 22.00 42.74 -38.36
C ARG A 533 20.76 42.99 -37.50
N GLN A 534 20.42 42.05 -36.62
CA GLN A 534 19.23 42.15 -35.80
C GLN A 534 19.61 42.15 -34.32
N TRP A 535 19.31 43.23 -33.60
CA TRP A 535 19.37 43.26 -32.13
C TRP A 535 18.56 42.11 -31.56
N MET A 536 19.06 41.50 -30.49
CA MET A 536 18.40 40.38 -29.82
C MET A 536 18.51 40.56 -28.31
N ASP A 537 17.43 40.23 -27.60
CA ASP A 537 17.40 40.23 -26.15
C ASP A 537 17.71 38.85 -25.55
N GLY A 538 17.97 38.75 -24.25
CA GLY A 538 18.03 37.49 -23.51
C GLY A 538 19.42 36.93 -23.28
N VAL A 539 20.44 37.47 -23.95
CA VAL A 539 21.84 37.13 -23.73
C VAL A 539 22.72 38.38 -23.84
N ARG A 540 23.79 38.44 -23.04
CA ARG A 540 24.82 39.48 -23.10
C ARG A 540 26.19 38.92 -22.72
N THR A 541 27.25 39.67 -22.97
CA THR A 541 28.53 39.46 -22.26
C THR A 541 28.69 40.51 -21.18
N LEU A 542 29.20 40.09 -20.02
CA LEU A 542 29.61 40.96 -18.93
C LEU A 542 31.01 40.56 -18.48
N SER A 543 31.99 41.40 -18.81
CA SER A 543 33.41 41.23 -18.45
C SER A 543 33.95 39.82 -18.74
N GLY A 544 33.61 39.29 -19.93
CA GLY A 544 34.10 37.99 -20.39
C GLY A 544 33.30 36.79 -19.90
N THR A 545 32.17 37.02 -19.25
CA THR A 545 31.19 36.00 -18.90
C THR A 545 29.94 36.15 -19.76
N ILE A 546 29.40 35.03 -20.24
CA ILE A 546 28.10 35.02 -20.90
C ILE A 546 27.03 35.05 -19.80
N GLU A 547 26.10 35.98 -19.92
CA GLU A 547 24.94 36.08 -19.04
C GLU A 547 23.66 35.93 -19.86
N ARG A 548 22.64 35.34 -19.24
CA ARG A 548 21.30 35.19 -19.82
C ARG A 548 20.26 35.75 -18.89
N ARG A 549 19.09 36.05 -19.44
CA ARG A 549 17.88 36.33 -18.67
C ARG A 549 16.71 35.62 -19.29
N ASN A 550 15.75 35.24 -18.46
CA ASN A 550 14.43 34.87 -18.94
C ASN A 550 13.71 36.14 -19.39
N TYR A 551 12.60 35.97 -20.12
CA TYR A 551 11.81 37.06 -20.68
C TYR A 551 11.59 38.29 -19.80
N ASN A 552 11.15 38.10 -18.55
CA ASN A 552 10.95 39.18 -17.58
C ASN A 552 11.92 39.08 -16.38
N GLY A 553 12.98 38.27 -16.52
CA GLY A 553 13.92 37.94 -15.46
C GLY A 553 15.10 38.90 -15.34
N ALA A 554 15.82 38.78 -14.22
CA ALA A 554 17.12 39.42 -14.05
C ALA A 554 18.22 38.69 -14.85
N TRP A 555 19.31 39.40 -15.15
CA TRP A 555 20.51 38.80 -15.72
C TRP A 555 21.16 37.84 -14.72
N ALA A 556 21.53 36.66 -15.21
CA ALA A 556 22.24 35.64 -14.46
C ALA A 556 23.42 35.11 -15.28
N SER A 557 24.56 34.91 -14.62
CA SER A 557 25.71 34.25 -15.23
C SER A 557 25.37 32.81 -15.58
N THR A 558 25.75 32.39 -16.79
CA THR A 558 25.68 30.97 -17.18
C THR A 558 26.85 30.17 -16.62
N GLY A 559 27.84 30.82 -15.99
CA GLY A 559 29.14 30.24 -15.64
C GLY A 559 30.09 30.07 -16.82
N GLU A 560 29.67 30.39 -18.04
CA GLU A 560 30.45 30.20 -19.27
C GLU A 560 31.31 31.43 -19.58
N SER A 561 32.62 31.24 -19.76
CA SER A 561 33.51 32.30 -20.27
C SER A 561 33.31 32.50 -21.77
N VAL A 562 33.53 33.72 -22.26
CA VAL A 562 33.52 33.96 -23.71
C VAL A 562 34.65 33.16 -24.38
N PRO A 563 34.43 32.56 -25.56
CA PRO A 563 35.48 31.76 -26.17
C PRO A 563 36.45 32.63 -26.98
N ASN A 564 37.61 32.06 -27.36
CA ASN A 564 38.70 32.75 -28.07
C ASN A 564 39.18 34.08 -27.44
N GLY A 565 39.16 34.21 -26.10
CA GLY A 565 39.54 35.46 -25.42
C GLY A 565 38.76 36.67 -25.94
N GLY A 566 37.49 36.42 -26.29
CA GLY A 566 36.58 37.38 -26.85
C GLY A 566 36.85 37.84 -28.28
N SER A 567 37.72 37.17 -29.02
CA SER A 567 37.97 37.43 -30.44
C SER A 567 37.01 36.67 -31.37
N THR A 568 36.96 37.06 -32.65
CA THR A 568 36.17 36.35 -33.67
C THR A 568 36.62 34.90 -33.81
N GLN A 569 35.67 33.99 -33.98
CA GLN A 569 35.94 32.56 -34.12
C GLN A 569 34.89 31.84 -34.97
N TYR A 570 35.26 30.65 -35.43
CA TYR A 570 34.44 29.73 -36.21
C TYR A 570 34.44 28.36 -35.53
N PRO A 571 33.34 27.94 -34.88
CA PRO A 571 33.31 26.73 -34.07
C PRO A 571 33.61 25.44 -34.85
N ILE A 572 34.49 24.61 -34.29
CA ILE A 572 34.77 23.24 -34.76
C ILE A 572 34.01 22.25 -33.87
N THR A 573 34.04 22.44 -32.55
CA THR A 573 33.25 21.67 -31.58
C THR A 573 32.55 22.61 -30.61
N PHE A 574 31.54 22.08 -29.91
CA PHE A 574 30.73 22.83 -28.95
C PHE A 574 31.01 22.37 -27.52
N ARG A 575 30.81 23.25 -26.54
CA ARG A 575 30.92 22.90 -25.12
C ARG A 575 29.87 21.85 -24.76
N ALA A 576 30.22 20.99 -23.80
CA ALA A 576 29.34 19.96 -23.25
C ALA A 576 28.57 20.44 -22.00
N THR A 577 28.73 21.72 -21.63
CA THR A 577 27.98 22.41 -20.57
C THR A 577 27.23 23.59 -21.19
N GLY A 578 26.02 23.91 -20.69
CA GLY A 578 25.20 25.01 -21.21
C GLY A 578 24.61 24.71 -22.61
N ASP A 579 24.14 23.48 -22.77
CA ASP A 579 24.13 22.72 -24.01
C ASP A 579 23.17 23.20 -25.12
N GLU A 580 22.30 24.14 -24.82
CA GLU A 580 21.43 24.80 -25.78
C GLU A 580 22.14 25.91 -26.58
N SER A 581 23.26 26.47 -26.10
CA SER A 581 23.76 27.80 -26.53
C SER A 581 24.77 27.83 -27.70
N TRP A 582 25.03 26.71 -28.38
CA TRP A 582 25.99 26.60 -29.50
C TRP A 582 27.34 27.32 -29.27
N ILE A 583 27.85 27.29 -28.03
CA ILE A 583 29.10 27.96 -27.65
C ILE A 583 30.30 27.07 -28.02
N ALA A 584 31.33 27.66 -28.62
CA ALA A 584 32.52 26.95 -29.08
C ALA A 584 33.34 26.37 -27.91
N ASN A 585 33.76 25.13 -28.07
CA ASN A 585 34.80 24.50 -27.25
C ASN A 585 36.15 24.55 -27.98
N THR A 586 36.17 24.15 -29.25
CA THR A 586 37.30 24.36 -30.17
C THR A 586 36.85 25.16 -31.39
N PHE A 587 37.76 25.89 -32.01
CA PHE A 587 37.43 26.85 -33.08
C PHE A 587 38.61 27.09 -34.03
N SER A 588 38.29 27.56 -35.23
CA SER A 588 39.24 28.24 -36.13
C SER A 588 39.18 29.76 -35.93
N THR A 589 40.27 30.44 -36.28
CA THR A 589 40.35 31.92 -36.30
C THR A 589 40.04 32.50 -37.68
N SER A 590 39.86 31.66 -38.70
CA SER A 590 39.48 32.00 -40.06
C SER A 590 38.22 31.26 -40.50
N ASN A 591 37.43 31.91 -41.36
CA ASN A 591 36.34 31.24 -42.07
C ASN A 591 36.97 30.32 -43.13
N ASP A 592 37.20 29.07 -42.75
CA ASP A 592 37.83 28.05 -43.57
C ASP A 592 37.06 26.72 -43.45
N ASN A 593 37.51 25.71 -44.18
CA ASN A 593 36.80 24.42 -44.26
C ASN A 593 36.94 23.55 -43.00
N THR A 594 37.59 24.01 -41.93
CA THR A 594 37.72 23.26 -40.67
C THR A 594 36.56 23.51 -39.73
N ALA A 595 35.78 24.59 -39.92
CA ALA A 595 34.67 24.94 -39.05
C ALA A 595 33.44 24.03 -39.31
N THR A 596 32.90 23.47 -38.23
CA THR A 596 31.60 22.78 -38.25
C THR A 596 30.48 23.81 -38.38
N LEU A 597 30.63 24.98 -37.77
CA LEU A 597 29.72 26.12 -37.89
C LEU A 597 30.48 27.25 -38.61
N PRO A 598 30.19 27.51 -39.89
CA PRO A 598 30.96 28.44 -40.73
C PRO A 598 30.62 29.92 -40.48
N ASP A 599 29.50 30.21 -39.82
CA ASP A 599 29.09 31.56 -39.48
C ASP A 599 30.01 32.19 -38.41
N GLN A 600 30.19 33.52 -38.47
CA GLN A 600 31.01 34.23 -37.49
C GLN A 600 30.40 34.18 -36.10
N ARG A 601 31.20 33.81 -35.10
CA ARG A 601 30.88 33.98 -33.67
C ARG A 601 31.85 34.99 -33.06
N TYR A 602 31.33 36.02 -32.43
CA TYR A 602 32.14 37.04 -31.77
C TYR A 602 31.46 37.49 -30.48
N TRP A 603 32.14 37.30 -29.34
CA TRP A 603 31.62 37.59 -28.01
C TRP A 603 32.68 38.38 -27.24
N LEU A 604 32.48 39.67 -26.99
CA LEU A 604 33.53 40.48 -26.34
C LEU A 604 33.82 40.08 -24.90
N ASP A 605 35.10 40.10 -24.51
CA ASP A 605 35.61 39.69 -23.19
C ASP A 605 35.73 40.82 -22.16
N VAL A 606 35.45 42.05 -22.57
CA VAL A 606 35.50 43.25 -21.73
C VAL A 606 34.13 43.91 -21.69
N GLY A 607 33.85 44.73 -20.68
CA GLY A 607 32.65 45.58 -20.65
C GLY A 607 31.32 44.82 -20.61
N GLU A 608 30.25 45.49 -21.02
CA GLU A 608 28.90 44.94 -21.12
C GLU A 608 28.40 45.11 -22.56
N TYR A 609 28.14 44.00 -23.25
CA TYR A 609 27.78 44.03 -24.66
C TYR A 609 26.60 43.11 -24.99
N TYR A 610 25.83 43.54 -25.98
CA TYR A 610 24.61 42.90 -26.44
C TYR A 610 24.78 42.37 -27.86
N PRO A 611 24.13 41.25 -28.20
CA PRO A 611 24.25 40.64 -29.51
C PRO A 611 23.41 41.35 -30.57
N ASN A 612 24.00 41.47 -31.75
CA ASN A 612 23.27 41.56 -32.99
C ASN A 612 23.65 40.35 -33.88
N VAL A 613 22.66 39.73 -34.52
CA VAL A 613 22.81 38.42 -35.16
C VAL A 613 22.48 38.43 -36.66
N GLY A 614 22.79 37.33 -37.34
CA GLY A 614 22.40 37.07 -38.73
C GLY A 614 23.32 37.69 -39.79
N GLY A 615 24.16 38.67 -39.42
CA GLY A 615 24.98 39.40 -40.37
C GLY A 615 24.20 40.43 -41.20
N LEU A 616 24.89 41.19 -42.04
CA LEU A 616 24.32 42.29 -42.84
C LEU A 616 24.57 42.10 -44.34
N TRP A 617 24.04 43.02 -45.15
CA TRP A 617 24.04 42.99 -46.61
C TRP A 617 25.41 42.84 -47.28
N SER A 618 26.52 43.04 -46.58
CA SER A 618 27.91 42.89 -47.07
C SER A 618 28.77 41.93 -46.22
N SER A 619 28.15 41.08 -45.40
CA SER A 619 28.86 40.13 -44.53
C SER A 619 29.46 38.93 -45.29
N GLY A 620 29.00 38.63 -46.50
CA GLY A 620 29.41 37.46 -47.26
C GLY A 620 29.25 36.15 -46.48
N ALA A 621 30.27 35.29 -46.54
CA ALA A 621 30.28 33.96 -45.91
C ALA A 621 30.25 33.96 -44.37
N THR A 622 30.38 35.12 -43.72
CA THR A 622 30.34 35.23 -42.25
C THR A 622 28.92 35.34 -41.66
N ALA A 623 27.94 35.68 -42.51
CA ALA A 623 26.52 35.72 -42.15
C ALA A 623 25.93 34.29 -42.08
N GLY A 624 24.72 34.17 -41.53
CA GLY A 624 24.00 32.91 -41.44
C GLY A 624 23.18 32.82 -40.16
N LEU A 625 22.42 31.73 -40.03
CA LEU A 625 21.50 31.51 -38.90
C LEU A 625 22.22 31.44 -37.55
N TRP A 626 23.50 31.12 -37.50
CA TRP A 626 24.31 31.07 -36.28
C TRP A 626 25.25 32.26 -36.11
N CYS A 627 25.22 33.24 -37.01
CA CYS A 627 26.08 34.42 -36.93
C CYS A 627 25.73 35.25 -35.68
N VAL A 628 26.70 35.45 -34.77
CA VAL A 628 26.57 36.30 -33.57
C VAL A 628 27.70 37.31 -33.53
N THR A 629 27.34 38.58 -33.36
CA THR A 629 28.27 39.63 -32.97
C THR A 629 27.78 40.29 -31.69
N CYS A 630 28.35 39.90 -30.55
CA CYS A 630 28.10 40.44 -29.23
C CYS A 630 29.21 41.42 -28.85
N ASN A 631 29.15 42.59 -29.50
CA ASN A 631 30.06 43.71 -29.29
C ASN A 631 29.35 45.07 -29.28
N GLY A 632 28.01 45.06 -29.30
CA GLY A 632 27.21 46.26 -29.38
C GLY A 632 26.95 46.81 -27.98
N ASP A 633 27.35 48.05 -27.72
CA ASP A 633 26.98 48.75 -26.49
C ASP A 633 25.46 48.99 -26.49
N SER A 634 24.86 49.10 -25.30
CA SER A 634 23.45 49.47 -25.14
C SER A 634 23.06 50.77 -25.86
N SER A 635 24.02 51.66 -26.09
CA SER A 635 23.87 52.96 -26.75
C SER A 635 24.15 52.94 -28.26
N ASP A 636 24.62 51.83 -28.81
CA ASP A 636 24.95 51.72 -30.23
C ASP A 636 23.70 51.82 -31.11
N ALA A 637 23.80 52.63 -32.17
CA ALA A 637 22.80 52.76 -33.21
C ALA A 637 23.50 52.96 -34.56
N TYR A 638 23.33 52.00 -35.47
CA TYR A 638 23.95 52.04 -36.80
C TYR A 638 22.93 51.71 -37.89
N THR A 639 23.17 52.23 -39.10
CA THR A 639 22.33 51.98 -40.29
C THR A 639 22.34 50.53 -40.76
N ILE A 640 23.19 49.69 -40.18
CA ILE A 640 23.32 48.25 -40.45
C ILE A 640 22.65 47.37 -39.38
N ILE A 641 22.15 47.96 -38.29
CA ILE A 641 21.51 47.23 -37.19
C ILE A 641 20.03 47.60 -37.13
N GLY A 642 19.18 46.61 -37.35
CA GLY A 642 17.75 46.60 -37.11
C GLY A 642 17.37 45.62 -36.00
N ALA A 643 16.19 45.03 -36.10
CA ALA A 643 15.62 44.12 -35.11
C ALA A 643 14.59 43.17 -35.74
N ARG A 644 14.03 42.26 -34.94
CA ARG A 644 12.88 41.44 -35.30
C ARG A 644 11.87 41.43 -34.16
N LEU A 645 10.59 41.55 -34.51
CA LEU A 645 9.48 41.49 -33.55
C LEU A 645 9.26 40.03 -33.11
N ALA A 646 8.84 39.81 -31.88
CA ALA A 646 8.35 38.51 -31.43
C ALA A 646 7.18 38.69 -30.47
N ARG A 647 6.52 37.58 -30.13
CA ARG A 647 5.43 37.53 -29.16
C ARG A 647 5.44 36.17 -28.45
N VAL A 648 5.19 36.21 -27.15
CA VAL A 648 4.86 35.03 -26.34
C VAL A 648 3.92 35.49 -25.24
N SER A 649 2.85 34.73 -24.98
CA SER A 649 1.74 35.12 -24.12
C SER A 649 1.06 33.93 -23.49
#